data_AF-A0AA89L4D8-F1
#
_entry.id   AF-A0AA89L4D8-F1
#
_cell.length_a   1.000
_cell.length_b   1.000
_cell.length_c   1.000
_cell.angle_alpha   90.00
_cell.angle_beta   90.00
_cell.angle_gamma   90.00
#
_symmetry.space_group_name_H-M   'P 1'
#
loop_
_entity.id
_entity.type
_entity.pdbx_description
1 polymer ?
#
loop_
_entity_poly.entity_id
_entity_poly.type
_entity_poly.pdbx_seq_one_letter_code
_entity_poly.pdbx_strand_id
1 'polypeptide(L)'
;MALLAKMDEVNAAEVLTPSQMKSQLTEQDTKEATPIGKTDQTNTSDKDDVGMPIDSKAKSQQSNELRSIYPDVNSYILKNNFQHPDVTQELHAFSMFNYKTSDKKPTGVVIHYTDNPNNYSARNEANYEINGGWQSAFVHTFIDAGTILNIHNTDFGAWGCGPVGNKYFTQFEMVTARNFNDFAKTTSYSAWYTAYLLKKYNLTPTLAQAHNGVGTIWTHHDVTQYLGGTDHTDPDAYFAKYGYSTSQFFGLVMHYYNQMKVNIGDLNSATISNNNLHVRGWHVSSDSKNRQFSYLFLMDANNGRELKRYKIDRKNRTDVNNAYPNVINSLISGFDANLTLTPDLYGKKVKVMSRYSSDSAGNANSVDYQFKKVISIPELTAASLDNFSIKGNSIQIRGWHASSFSSKARNSYLILTDSKGNEYKRYKISRLQRPDVAKTYPNIPNSGMSGFKLTIPITRTMSGKTFKVISRYATQVDGEGLVNDWRFNKQITLPKVANENKFSMDQGWMDNNQIHIAGWHAIDDIVAKPFHTLIFMDTITNKELYRTSINNKKRVDVQKAYPEIANSLNSGFNVDVKLNNKLRNKSIYVISRYSANRNANKDYLDVRLSRDIHPIRMNNSATNLAILDKFKQSNNILNLKGWHATNAAKGKKYHYLILMDRNTNSETGRVMVSNTARPDVKKAYSNIYKAENSGFVKSITLNNVSKGKYLYVISRYTSDRKGNRNYIDYIFGQTVLTK
;
A
#
# COMPACT_ATOMS: atom_id res chain seq x y z
N MET A 1 75.68 20.01 -6.55
CA MET A 1 74.63 20.74 -5.80
C MET A 1 73.98 21.75 -6.73
N ALA A 2 72.67 22.00 -6.56
CA ALA A 2 71.79 22.87 -7.36
C ALA A 2 70.97 22.15 -8.46
N LEU A 3 70.02 21.33 -8.04
CA LEU A 3 68.62 21.37 -8.53
C LEU A 3 67.73 20.64 -7.51
N LEU A 4 67.65 21.22 -6.31
CA LEU A 4 66.70 20.88 -5.25
C LEU A 4 66.07 22.20 -4.83
N ALA A 5 64.93 22.55 -5.41
CA ALA A 5 64.04 23.58 -4.87
C ALA A 5 62.67 23.52 -5.56
N LYS A 6 61.64 23.26 -4.75
CA LYS A 6 60.19 23.46 -4.95
C LYS A 6 59.46 22.44 -5.82
N MET A 7 59.25 21.26 -5.24
CA MET A 7 58.02 20.48 -5.46
C MET A 7 57.09 20.77 -4.28
N ASP A 8 56.06 21.58 -4.49
CA ASP A 8 54.90 21.64 -3.61
C ASP A 8 53.73 20.95 -4.33
N GLU A 9 53.28 19.88 -3.68
CA GLU A 9 51.99 19.16 -3.73
C GLU A 9 51.44 18.69 -5.09
N VAL A 10 51.83 17.46 -5.46
CA VAL A 10 51.09 16.60 -6.39
C VAL A 10 51.13 15.14 -5.91
N ASN A 11 49.99 14.58 -5.48
CA ASN A 11 49.88 13.16 -5.15
C ASN A 11 49.82 12.30 -6.41
N ALA A 12 50.98 11.89 -6.93
CA ALA A 12 51.11 10.52 -7.41
C ALA A 12 50.85 9.59 -6.20
N ALA A 13 50.32 8.37 -6.41
CA ALA A 13 50.18 7.42 -5.32
C ALA A 13 51.52 7.31 -4.59
N GLU A 14 51.51 7.67 -3.30
CA GLU A 14 52.72 7.87 -2.52
C GLU A 14 53.43 6.52 -2.39
N VAL A 15 54.56 6.33 -3.07
CA VAL A 15 55.38 5.13 -2.89
C VAL A 15 56.09 5.28 -1.55
N LEU A 16 55.50 4.66 -0.53
CA LEU A 16 55.98 4.75 0.85
C LEU A 16 57.23 3.88 1.06
N THR A 17 58.12 4.36 1.93
CA THR A 17 59.20 3.53 2.49
C THR A 17 58.67 2.55 3.54
N PRO A 18 59.38 1.46 3.84
CA PRO A 18 59.00 0.53 4.91
C PRO A 18 58.78 1.22 6.26
N SER A 19 59.64 2.20 6.60
CA SER A 19 59.53 2.98 7.83
C SER A 19 58.27 3.86 7.86
N GLN A 20 57.91 4.48 6.73
CA GLN A 20 56.67 5.25 6.62
C GLN A 20 55.45 4.34 6.74
N MET A 21 55.43 3.19 6.04
CA MET A 21 54.32 2.24 6.11
C MET A 21 54.07 1.77 7.55
N LYS A 22 55.12 1.46 8.31
CA LYS A 22 55.01 1.02 9.71
C LYS A 22 54.58 2.15 10.65
N SER A 23 55.22 3.32 10.55
CA SER A 23 54.95 4.45 11.46
C SER A 23 53.57 5.07 11.30
N GLN A 24 52.94 4.93 10.13
CA GLN A 24 51.58 5.42 9.91
C GLN A 24 50.50 4.53 10.54
N LEU A 25 50.80 3.27 10.87
CA LEU A 25 49.81 2.32 11.39
C LEU A 25 49.52 2.55 12.87
N THR A 26 48.24 2.57 13.21
CA THR A 26 47.77 2.51 14.59
C THR A 26 47.52 1.05 15.01
N GLU A 27 47.38 0.79 16.31
CA GLU A 27 46.98 -0.54 16.81
C GLU A 27 45.65 -1.00 16.20
N GLN A 28 44.72 -0.08 15.96
CA GLN A 28 43.44 -0.38 15.31
C GLN A 28 43.64 -0.77 13.84
N ASP A 29 44.51 -0.07 13.11
CA ASP A 29 44.82 -0.41 11.72
C ASP A 29 45.39 -1.83 11.62
N THR A 30 46.34 -2.15 12.51
CA THR A 30 46.95 -3.48 12.58
C THR A 30 45.89 -4.53 12.89
N LYS A 31 45.06 -4.32 13.91
CA LYS A 31 43.99 -5.25 14.30
C LYS A 31 42.96 -5.50 13.19
N GLU A 32 42.58 -4.47 12.45
CA GLU A 32 41.65 -4.60 11.31
C GLU A 32 42.27 -5.37 10.13
N ALA A 33 43.60 -5.29 9.99
CA ALA A 33 44.38 -5.98 8.97
C ALA A 33 44.94 -7.34 9.44
N THR A 34 44.56 -7.81 10.63
CA THR A 34 44.90 -9.12 11.16
C THR A 34 43.67 -10.04 11.06
N PRO A 35 43.82 -11.28 10.55
CA PRO A 35 42.77 -12.29 10.57
C PRO A 35 42.19 -12.57 11.97
N ILE A 36 40.98 -13.14 12.02
CA ILE A 36 40.21 -13.36 13.27
C ILE A 36 40.22 -14.86 13.69
N GLY A 37 40.96 -15.72 12.97
CA GLY A 37 41.06 -17.15 13.23
C GLY A 37 41.51 -17.54 14.66
N LYS A 38 40.98 -18.67 15.17
CA LYS A 38 41.11 -19.13 16.57
C LYS A 38 42.56 -19.40 16.98
N THR A 39 43.03 -18.72 18.03
CA THR A 39 44.15 -19.18 18.86
C THR A 39 43.71 -20.39 19.69
N ASP A 40 43.96 -21.61 19.23
CA ASP A 40 43.94 -22.78 20.12
C ASP A 40 45.29 -22.85 20.85
N GLN A 41 45.27 -22.47 22.14
CA GLN A 41 46.35 -22.74 23.08
C GLN A 41 46.40 -24.24 23.40
N THR A 42 46.98 -25.07 22.53
CA THR A 42 47.61 -26.34 22.92
C THR A 42 48.51 -26.86 21.81
N ASN A 43 49.74 -27.19 22.20
CA ASN A 43 50.74 -28.01 21.52
C ASN A 43 51.57 -27.39 20.38
N THR A 44 52.87 -27.47 20.62
CA THR A 44 54.00 -27.36 19.71
C THR A 44 53.85 -28.25 18.48
N SER A 45 54.35 -27.75 17.32
CA SER A 45 54.54 -28.34 15.98
C SER A 45 53.45 -28.11 14.91
N ASP A 46 53.91 -27.42 13.85
CA ASP A 46 53.51 -27.47 12.43
C ASP A 46 52.13 -26.98 11.98
N LYS A 47 51.85 -25.66 12.10
CA LYS A 47 50.89 -24.94 11.23
C LYS A 47 51.33 -23.47 11.02
N ASP A 48 51.27 -23.00 9.78
CA ASP A 48 51.51 -21.61 9.36
C ASP A 48 50.21 -20.78 9.39
N ASP A 49 50.35 -19.46 9.19
CA ASP A 49 49.27 -18.46 9.27
C ASP A 49 48.22 -18.56 8.14
N VAL A 50 48.28 -19.60 7.28
CA VAL A 50 47.26 -19.98 6.28
C VAL A 50 46.54 -21.29 6.60
N GLY A 51 46.93 -22.01 7.67
CA GLY A 51 46.22 -23.21 8.11
C GLY A 51 46.31 -24.41 7.15
N MET A 52 47.35 -24.50 6.32
CA MET A 52 47.66 -25.70 5.53
C MET A 52 48.87 -26.47 6.13
N PRO A 53 49.00 -27.79 5.87
CA PRO A 53 50.10 -28.58 6.41
C PRO A 53 51.45 -28.23 5.78
N ILE A 54 52.43 -27.91 6.63
CA ILE A 54 53.84 -27.74 6.25
C ILE A 54 54.50 -29.14 6.21
N ASP A 55 55.18 -29.51 5.12
CA ASP A 55 56.27 -30.50 5.20
C ASP A 55 57.60 -29.73 5.24
N SER A 56 58.02 -29.42 6.46
CA SER A 56 59.20 -28.58 6.73
C SER A 56 60.48 -29.38 6.56
N LYS A 57 60.93 -29.64 5.32
CA LYS A 57 62.32 -30.06 5.05
C LYS A 57 62.87 -29.51 3.73
N ALA A 58 63.18 -28.22 3.69
CA ALA A 58 64.24 -27.74 2.81
C ALA A 58 65.59 -27.85 3.55
N LYS A 59 66.36 -28.90 3.25
CA LYS A 59 67.77 -28.96 3.62
C LYS A 59 68.50 -27.84 2.87
N SER A 60 69.34 -27.10 3.58
CA SER A 60 70.34 -26.22 2.98
C SER A 60 71.24 -27.03 2.04
N GLN A 61 71.11 -26.80 0.74
CA GLN A 61 72.12 -27.18 -0.23
C GLN A 61 72.69 -25.93 -0.85
N GLN A 62 74.01 -25.80 -0.70
CA GLN A 62 74.83 -24.84 -1.43
C GLN A 62 74.48 -24.85 -2.92
N SER A 63 74.33 -23.65 -3.46
CA SER A 63 74.15 -23.34 -4.87
C SER A 63 75.29 -23.90 -5.72
N ASN A 64 75.04 -25.03 -6.37
CA ASN A 64 75.65 -25.34 -7.66
C ASN A 64 74.62 -24.99 -8.73
N GLU A 65 75.02 -24.20 -9.72
CA GLU A 65 74.18 -23.78 -10.84
C GLU A 65 73.59 -25.00 -11.58
N LEU A 66 72.35 -25.37 -11.22
CA LEU A 66 71.54 -26.27 -12.02
C LEU A 66 71.08 -25.48 -13.25
N ARG A 67 71.69 -25.78 -14.40
CA ARG A 67 71.23 -25.30 -15.70
C ARG A 67 69.76 -25.69 -15.87
N SER A 68 68.85 -24.71 -15.94
CA SER A 68 67.42 -24.98 -16.11
C SER A 68 67.20 -25.86 -17.34
N ILE A 69 66.52 -27.00 -17.15
CA ILE A 69 66.09 -27.89 -18.25
C ILE A 69 64.96 -27.27 -19.08
N TYR A 70 64.42 -26.14 -18.64
CA TYR A 70 63.31 -25.44 -19.28
C TYR A 70 63.81 -24.28 -20.17
N PRO A 71 63.08 -23.96 -21.25
CA PRO A 71 63.35 -22.78 -22.07
C PRO A 71 63.28 -21.47 -21.27
N ASP A 72 63.89 -20.40 -21.78
CA ASP A 72 63.65 -19.05 -21.24
C ASP A 72 62.15 -18.72 -21.30
N VAL A 73 61.58 -18.47 -20.11
CA VAL A 73 60.13 -18.35 -19.90
C VAL A 73 59.58 -17.13 -20.63
N ASN A 74 60.21 -15.97 -20.53
CA ASN A 74 59.74 -14.74 -21.18
C ASN A 74 59.78 -14.86 -22.70
N SER A 75 60.87 -15.38 -23.26
CA SER A 75 60.99 -15.64 -24.70
C SER A 75 59.93 -16.63 -25.17
N TYR A 76 59.64 -17.68 -24.39
CA TYR A 76 58.57 -18.62 -24.68
C TYR A 76 57.18 -17.97 -24.65
N ILE A 77 56.88 -17.15 -23.62
CA ILE A 77 55.61 -16.42 -23.50
C ILE A 77 55.42 -15.48 -24.69
N LEU A 78 56.42 -14.65 -25.00
CA LEU A 78 56.35 -13.67 -26.09
C LEU A 78 56.23 -14.34 -27.46
N LYS A 79 56.92 -15.47 -27.68
CA LYS A 79 56.81 -16.25 -28.92
C LYS A 79 55.43 -16.86 -29.11
N ASN A 80 54.81 -17.36 -28.03
CA ASN A 80 53.49 -18.00 -28.09
C ASN A 80 52.33 -16.99 -28.02
N ASN A 81 52.58 -15.74 -27.64
CA ASN A 81 51.60 -14.65 -27.57
C ASN A 81 50.31 -15.05 -26.84
N PHE A 82 50.45 -15.62 -25.64
CA PHE A 82 49.32 -16.11 -24.85
C PHE A 82 48.30 -15.00 -24.59
N GLN A 83 47.06 -15.21 -25.03
CA GLN A 83 45.95 -14.34 -24.69
C GLN A 83 45.48 -14.66 -23.27
N HIS A 84 45.50 -13.66 -22.39
CA HIS A 84 45.00 -13.83 -21.04
C HIS A 84 43.47 -14.00 -21.05
N PRO A 85 42.90 -14.76 -20.10
CA PRO A 85 41.46 -14.80 -19.89
C PRO A 85 40.97 -13.44 -19.34
N ASP A 86 39.67 -13.17 -19.49
CA ASP A 86 39.05 -12.02 -18.83
C ASP A 86 39.16 -12.13 -17.30
N VAL A 87 39.26 -10.97 -16.62
CA VAL A 87 39.17 -10.92 -15.16
C VAL A 87 37.72 -11.19 -14.76
N THR A 88 37.45 -12.39 -14.24
CA THR A 88 36.13 -12.77 -13.74
C THR A 88 35.96 -12.25 -12.31
N GLN A 89 34.79 -11.66 -12.01
CA GLN A 89 34.49 -11.14 -10.67
C GLN A 89 33.39 -11.94 -9.99
N GLU A 90 33.71 -12.49 -8.82
CA GLU A 90 32.78 -13.16 -7.92
C GLU A 90 32.99 -12.62 -6.51
N LEU A 91 32.55 -11.38 -6.29
CA LEU A 91 32.86 -10.65 -5.07
C LEU A 91 32.06 -11.20 -3.88
N HIS A 92 32.78 -11.56 -2.81
CA HIS A 92 32.20 -12.06 -1.56
C HIS A 92 32.29 -11.02 -0.43
N ALA A 93 31.38 -11.10 0.54
CA ALA A 93 31.31 -10.19 1.68
C ALA A 93 32.31 -10.60 2.79
N PHE A 94 33.60 -10.41 2.53
CA PHE A 94 34.67 -10.54 3.53
C PHE A 94 34.80 -9.29 4.39
N SER A 95 35.75 -9.28 5.34
CA SER A 95 36.12 -8.05 6.05
C SER A 95 36.59 -7.00 5.03
N MET A 96 35.97 -5.81 5.05
CA MET A 96 36.24 -4.72 4.10
C MET A 96 36.86 -3.58 4.87
N PHE A 97 38.15 -3.33 4.65
CA PHE A 97 38.87 -2.22 5.27
C PHE A 97 39.58 -1.37 4.24
N ASN A 98 39.68 -0.07 4.53
CA ASN A 98 40.36 0.86 3.64
C ASN A 98 41.89 0.70 3.75
N TYR A 99 42.57 0.97 2.64
CA TYR A 99 44.01 1.15 2.62
C TYR A 99 44.42 2.35 3.48
N LYS A 100 45.64 2.32 4.02
CA LYS A 100 46.12 3.34 4.95
C LYS A 100 46.56 4.64 4.28
N THR A 101 46.81 4.60 2.98
CA THR A 101 47.10 5.74 2.12
C THR A 101 46.06 6.88 2.27
N SER A 102 46.47 8.09 1.90
CA SER A 102 45.64 9.29 2.01
C SER A 102 44.39 9.22 1.13
N ASP A 103 44.50 8.63 -0.05
CA ASP A 103 43.42 8.42 -1.02
C ASP A 103 42.63 7.11 -0.83
N LYS A 104 43.00 6.30 0.17
CA LYS A 104 42.40 5.00 0.47
C LYS A 104 42.53 3.98 -0.67
N LYS A 105 43.56 4.12 -1.52
CA LYS A 105 43.91 3.20 -2.61
C LYS A 105 45.21 2.43 -2.32
N PRO A 106 45.41 1.25 -2.92
CA PRO A 106 46.65 0.50 -2.74
C PRO A 106 47.84 1.25 -3.34
N THR A 107 49.03 1.03 -2.78
CA THR A 107 50.31 1.56 -3.31
C THR A 107 51.12 0.48 -4.04
N GLY A 108 50.62 -0.75 -4.16
CA GLY A 108 51.32 -1.83 -4.84
C GLY A 108 50.54 -3.14 -4.91
N VAL A 109 51.22 -4.15 -5.46
CA VAL A 109 50.72 -5.51 -5.65
C VAL A 109 51.72 -6.48 -5.03
N VAL A 110 51.24 -7.41 -4.19
CA VAL A 110 52.02 -8.56 -3.68
C VAL A 110 51.71 -9.79 -4.54
N ILE A 111 52.78 -10.45 -4.97
CA ILE A 111 52.76 -11.68 -5.75
C ILE A 111 52.95 -12.84 -4.79
N HIS A 112 51.96 -13.74 -4.79
CA HIS A 112 52.00 -14.97 -4.01
C HIS A 112 52.01 -16.22 -4.86
N TYR A 113 52.30 -17.36 -4.25
CA TYR A 113 52.08 -18.69 -4.82
C TYR A 113 51.51 -19.67 -3.79
N THR A 114 50.52 -20.46 -4.21
CA THR A 114 49.64 -21.24 -3.33
C THR A 114 50.30 -22.40 -2.59
N ASP A 115 51.49 -22.81 -3.01
CA ASP A 115 52.24 -23.99 -2.52
C ASP A 115 51.45 -25.30 -2.30
N ASN A 116 50.41 -25.49 -3.11
CA ASN A 116 49.62 -26.72 -3.09
C ASN A 116 50.07 -27.65 -4.22
N PRO A 117 50.88 -28.70 -3.96
CA PRO A 117 51.41 -29.56 -5.03
C PRO A 117 50.34 -30.40 -5.73
N ASN A 118 49.14 -30.49 -5.16
CA ASN A 118 48.06 -31.35 -5.66
C ASN A 118 46.87 -30.56 -6.23
N ASN A 119 46.91 -29.23 -6.21
CA ASN A 119 45.84 -28.39 -6.73
C ASN A 119 46.35 -27.41 -7.78
N TYR A 120 45.67 -27.38 -8.92
CA TYR A 120 46.07 -26.64 -10.11
C TYR A 120 44.95 -25.73 -10.63
N SER A 121 43.96 -25.45 -9.79
CA SER A 121 42.72 -24.75 -10.13
C SER A 121 42.53 -23.51 -9.26
N ALA A 122 42.47 -22.34 -9.88
CA ALA A 122 42.15 -21.07 -9.22
C ALA A 122 40.79 -21.10 -8.56
N ARG A 123 39.83 -21.83 -9.14
CA ARG A 123 38.52 -22.05 -8.51
C ARG A 123 38.63 -22.85 -7.22
N ASN A 124 39.42 -23.92 -7.21
CA ASN A 124 39.52 -24.77 -6.02
C ASN A 124 40.21 -24.03 -4.87
N GLU A 125 41.27 -23.27 -5.17
CA GLU A 125 41.94 -22.42 -4.18
C GLU A 125 41.00 -21.33 -3.65
N ALA A 126 40.31 -20.60 -4.54
CA ALA A 126 39.31 -19.62 -4.15
C ALA A 126 38.18 -20.21 -3.28
N ASN A 127 37.72 -21.43 -3.58
CA ASN A 127 36.67 -22.08 -2.82
C ASN A 127 37.08 -22.35 -1.36
N TYR A 128 38.36 -22.56 -1.07
CA TYR A 128 38.82 -22.73 0.31
C TYR A 128 38.59 -21.45 1.12
N GLU A 129 39.00 -20.29 0.59
CA GLU A 129 38.80 -19.00 1.24
C GLU A 129 37.31 -18.62 1.33
N ILE A 130 36.57 -18.77 0.22
CA ILE A 130 35.13 -18.45 0.14
C ILE A 130 34.31 -19.25 1.14
N ASN A 131 34.60 -20.55 1.31
CA ASN A 131 33.81 -21.47 2.14
C ASN A 131 34.27 -21.53 3.59
N GLY A 132 34.87 -20.45 4.11
CA GLY A 132 35.17 -20.27 5.54
C GLY A 132 36.64 -20.07 5.85
N GLY A 133 37.57 -20.32 4.90
CA GLY A 133 39.00 -20.08 5.09
C GLY A 133 39.37 -18.60 5.26
N TRP A 134 38.53 -17.67 4.77
CA TRP A 134 38.79 -16.22 4.80
C TRP A 134 39.06 -15.64 6.20
N GLN A 135 38.62 -16.32 7.26
CA GLN A 135 38.82 -15.91 8.65
C GLN A 135 40.28 -16.05 9.09
N SER A 136 41.04 -16.93 8.43
CA SER A 136 42.47 -17.15 8.64
C SER A 136 43.30 -16.36 7.64
N ALA A 137 42.92 -16.36 6.36
CA ALA A 137 43.55 -15.56 5.32
C ALA A 137 42.66 -15.45 4.10
N PHE A 138 42.75 -14.34 3.37
CA PHE A 138 42.21 -14.27 2.01
C PHE A 138 42.98 -13.30 1.12
N VAL A 139 43.01 -13.56 -0.19
CA VAL A 139 43.58 -12.67 -1.20
C VAL A 139 42.51 -12.08 -2.12
N HIS A 140 42.91 -11.18 -3.03
CA HIS A 140 41.95 -10.60 -3.97
C HIS A 140 41.63 -11.51 -5.14
N THR A 141 42.62 -12.25 -5.64
CA THR A 141 42.54 -12.91 -6.94
C THR A 141 43.35 -14.19 -6.97
N PHE A 142 42.81 -15.22 -7.61
CA PHE A 142 43.51 -16.47 -7.91
C PHE A 142 43.73 -16.59 -9.42
N ILE A 143 44.94 -16.99 -9.82
CA ILE A 143 45.34 -17.05 -11.23
C ILE A 143 45.91 -18.44 -11.55
N ASP A 144 45.32 -19.11 -12.53
CA ASP A 144 45.82 -20.37 -13.10
C ASP A 144 46.03 -20.24 -14.62
N ALA A 145 46.37 -21.35 -15.28
CA ALA A 145 46.66 -21.37 -16.72
C ALA A 145 45.44 -21.13 -17.64
N GLY A 146 44.23 -20.94 -17.09
CA GLY A 146 43.00 -20.65 -17.83
C GLY A 146 42.11 -19.57 -17.22
N THR A 147 42.39 -19.09 -16.00
CA THR A 147 41.46 -18.27 -15.21
C THR A 147 42.20 -17.15 -14.48
N ILE A 148 41.61 -15.95 -14.49
CA ILE A 148 41.88 -14.89 -13.50
C ILE A 148 40.58 -14.67 -12.73
N LEU A 149 40.52 -15.14 -11.47
CA LEU A 149 39.33 -15.15 -10.64
C LEU A 149 39.47 -14.17 -9.47
N ASN A 150 38.80 -13.02 -9.56
CA ASN A 150 38.78 -11.99 -8.53
C ASN A 150 37.61 -12.19 -7.56
N ILE A 151 37.92 -12.49 -6.30
CA ILE A 151 36.94 -12.83 -5.26
C ILE A 151 36.72 -11.72 -4.22
N HIS A 152 37.61 -10.72 -4.18
CA HIS A 152 37.51 -9.57 -3.29
C HIS A 152 37.78 -8.24 -4.02
N ASN A 153 37.08 -7.17 -3.63
CA ASN A 153 37.20 -5.88 -4.30
C ASN A 153 38.56 -5.25 -3.99
N THR A 154 39.40 -5.07 -5.02
CA THR A 154 40.75 -4.47 -4.92
C THR A 154 40.78 -3.01 -4.45
N ASP A 155 39.63 -2.35 -4.32
CA ASP A 155 39.53 -1.04 -3.66
C ASP A 155 39.59 -1.12 -2.12
N PHE A 156 39.58 -2.31 -1.55
CA PHE A 156 39.72 -2.59 -0.12
C PHE A 156 40.86 -3.58 0.10
N GLY A 157 41.41 -3.63 1.31
CA GLY A 157 42.53 -4.53 1.64
C GLY A 157 42.09 -5.98 1.85
N ALA A 158 43.04 -6.90 1.79
CA ALA A 158 42.86 -8.34 2.01
C ALA A 158 43.83 -8.85 3.07
N TRP A 159 43.62 -10.06 3.59
CA TRP A 159 44.42 -10.65 4.66
C TRP A 159 45.34 -11.78 4.16
N GLY A 160 46.39 -11.49 3.39
CA GLY A 160 47.26 -12.53 2.80
C GLY A 160 48.76 -12.26 2.84
N CYS A 161 49.21 -11.07 3.29
CA CYS A 161 50.64 -10.74 3.35
C CYS A 161 51.08 -10.13 4.69
N GLY A 162 50.37 -10.46 5.77
CA GLY A 162 50.65 -9.93 7.11
C GLY A 162 50.11 -8.50 7.35
N PRO A 163 49.93 -8.10 8.63
CA PRO A 163 49.12 -6.92 8.99
C PRO A 163 49.60 -5.59 8.42
N VAL A 164 50.93 -5.44 8.24
CA VAL A 164 51.50 -4.23 7.64
C VAL A 164 51.17 -4.18 6.14
N GLY A 165 51.55 -5.23 5.39
CA GLY A 165 51.34 -5.28 3.94
C GLY A 165 49.85 -5.21 3.54
N ASN A 166 48.98 -5.86 4.32
CA ASN A 166 47.54 -5.88 4.12
C ASN A 166 46.91 -4.48 4.02
N LYS A 167 47.47 -3.47 4.72
CA LYS A 167 47.00 -2.08 4.67
C LYS A 167 47.45 -1.27 3.46
N TYR A 168 48.31 -1.82 2.61
CA TYR A 168 48.94 -1.09 1.52
C TYR A 168 48.84 -1.76 0.15
N PHE A 169 48.65 -3.07 0.09
CA PHE A 169 48.78 -3.80 -1.18
C PHE A 169 47.55 -4.61 -1.59
N THR A 170 47.29 -4.61 -2.89
CA THR A 170 46.51 -5.67 -3.54
C THR A 170 47.33 -6.95 -3.59
N GLN A 171 46.67 -8.10 -3.62
CA GLN A 171 47.30 -9.41 -3.41
C GLN A 171 46.65 -10.42 -4.32
N PHE A 172 47.45 -11.24 -5.02
CA PHE A 172 46.95 -12.36 -5.80
C PHE A 172 47.83 -13.59 -5.63
N GLU A 173 47.20 -14.75 -5.82
CA GLU A 173 47.82 -16.06 -5.74
C GLU A 173 48.05 -16.65 -7.13
N MET A 174 49.31 -16.98 -7.43
CA MET A 174 49.66 -17.85 -8.56
C MET A 174 49.41 -19.30 -8.15
N VAL A 175 48.47 -19.95 -8.81
CA VAL A 175 48.17 -21.36 -8.54
C VAL A 175 49.27 -22.25 -9.10
N THR A 176 49.60 -23.32 -8.37
CA THR A 176 50.56 -24.32 -8.81
C THR A 176 50.32 -24.78 -10.24
N ALA A 177 51.39 -24.78 -11.02
CA ALA A 177 51.39 -25.24 -12.40
C ALA A 177 51.64 -26.74 -12.51
N ARG A 178 50.86 -27.42 -13.36
CA ARG A 178 51.02 -28.86 -13.66
C ARG A 178 52.29 -29.17 -14.44
N ASN A 179 52.75 -28.23 -15.26
CA ASN A 179 53.86 -28.38 -16.19
C ASN A 179 54.39 -26.99 -16.60
N PHE A 180 55.47 -26.96 -17.40
CA PHE A 180 56.09 -25.71 -17.86
C PHE A 180 55.15 -24.79 -18.65
N ASN A 181 54.30 -25.34 -19.52
CA ASN A 181 53.38 -24.51 -20.31
C ASN A 181 52.34 -23.82 -19.41
N ASP A 182 51.81 -24.54 -18.42
CA ASP A 182 50.90 -23.96 -17.44
C ASP A 182 51.61 -22.90 -16.59
N PHE A 183 52.86 -23.13 -16.21
CA PHE A 183 53.69 -22.14 -15.52
C PHE A 183 53.86 -20.86 -16.35
N ALA A 184 54.21 -21.01 -17.64
CA ALA A 184 54.35 -19.89 -18.56
C ALA A 184 53.04 -19.10 -18.74
N LYS A 185 51.89 -19.79 -18.84
CA LYS A 185 50.57 -19.15 -18.92
C LYS A 185 50.21 -18.41 -17.64
N THR A 186 50.26 -19.07 -16.49
CA THR A 186 49.96 -18.45 -15.19
C THR A 186 50.88 -17.25 -14.93
N THR A 187 52.17 -17.35 -15.25
CA THR A 187 53.14 -16.26 -15.15
C THR A 187 52.78 -15.09 -16.07
N SER A 188 52.45 -15.37 -17.34
CA SER A 188 52.02 -14.37 -18.30
C SER A 188 50.78 -13.61 -17.82
N TYR A 189 49.76 -14.34 -17.36
CA TYR A 189 48.50 -13.77 -16.90
C TYR A 189 48.68 -12.96 -15.61
N SER A 190 49.54 -13.44 -14.71
CA SER A 190 49.89 -12.74 -13.46
C SER A 190 50.64 -11.45 -13.73
N ALA A 191 51.60 -11.47 -14.68
CA ALA A 191 52.34 -10.27 -15.07
C ALA A 191 51.42 -9.25 -15.75
N TRP A 192 50.52 -9.70 -16.64
CA TRP A 192 49.49 -8.86 -17.24
C TRP A 192 48.55 -8.28 -16.17
N TYR A 193 48.11 -9.10 -15.21
CA TYR A 193 47.20 -8.68 -14.15
C TYR A 193 47.85 -7.68 -13.19
N THR A 194 49.13 -7.85 -12.88
CA THR A 194 49.91 -6.85 -12.14
C THR A 194 49.97 -5.55 -12.92
N ALA A 195 50.30 -5.58 -14.22
CA ALA A 195 50.26 -4.38 -15.06
C ALA A 195 48.88 -3.71 -15.07
N TYR A 196 47.80 -4.50 -15.10
CA TYR A 196 46.42 -4.04 -15.03
C TYR A 196 46.11 -3.34 -13.71
N LEU A 197 46.48 -3.92 -12.57
CA LEU A 197 46.30 -3.30 -11.26
C LEU A 197 47.11 -2.00 -11.14
N LEU A 198 48.36 -2.00 -11.63
CA LEU A 198 49.18 -0.80 -11.65
C LEU A 198 48.55 0.30 -12.51
N LYS A 199 48.00 -0.01 -13.69
CA LYS A 199 47.26 0.98 -14.50
C LYS A 199 45.97 1.44 -13.82
N LYS A 200 45.21 0.51 -13.22
CA LYS A 200 43.96 0.80 -12.51
C LYS A 200 44.18 1.79 -11.37
N TYR A 201 45.24 1.58 -10.59
CA TYR A 201 45.59 2.40 -9.42
C TYR A 201 46.63 3.48 -9.71
N ASN A 202 46.98 3.68 -10.98
CA ASN A 202 47.91 4.71 -11.40
C ASN A 202 49.30 4.62 -10.73
N LEU A 203 49.80 3.40 -10.62
CA LEU A 203 51.11 3.08 -10.08
C LEU A 203 52.11 2.90 -11.22
N THR A 204 53.32 3.44 -11.03
CA THR A 204 54.45 3.22 -11.96
C THR A 204 55.15 1.94 -11.56
N PRO A 205 55.38 0.97 -12.47
CA PRO A 205 56.00 -0.29 -12.10
C PRO A 205 57.42 -0.08 -11.57
N THR A 206 57.63 -0.45 -10.32
CA THR A 206 58.94 -0.47 -9.66
C THR A 206 59.04 -1.71 -8.76
N LEU A 207 60.19 -2.38 -8.83
CA LEU A 207 60.44 -3.60 -8.06
C LEU A 207 60.95 -3.25 -6.66
N ALA A 208 60.24 -3.65 -5.60
CA ALA A 208 60.59 -3.33 -4.22
C ALA A 208 61.98 -3.84 -3.82
N GLN A 209 62.31 -5.07 -4.21
CA GLN A 209 63.61 -5.70 -3.96
C GLN A 209 64.79 -4.88 -4.50
N ALA A 210 64.62 -4.20 -5.64
CA ALA A 210 65.69 -3.41 -6.28
C ALA A 210 65.94 -2.06 -5.56
N HIS A 211 65.08 -1.70 -4.61
CA HIS A 211 65.05 -0.37 -4.00
C HIS A 211 64.83 -0.43 -2.48
N ASN A 212 65.39 -1.44 -1.80
CA ASN A 212 65.34 -1.60 -0.34
C ASN A 212 63.91 -1.53 0.24
N GLY A 213 62.96 -2.21 -0.40
CA GLY A 213 61.57 -2.22 0.03
C GLY A 213 60.80 -0.95 -0.36
N VAL A 214 61.20 -0.27 -1.43
CA VAL A 214 60.48 0.89 -1.98
C VAL A 214 60.03 0.55 -3.40
N GLY A 215 58.75 0.24 -3.60
CA GLY A 215 58.24 -0.04 -4.94
C GLY A 215 56.76 -0.37 -4.97
N THR A 216 56.26 -0.70 -6.16
CA THR A 216 54.84 -1.00 -6.40
C THR A 216 54.60 -2.49 -6.69
N ILE A 217 55.66 -3.27 -6.88
CA ILE A 217 55.62 -4.72 -7.12
C ILE A 217 56.46 -5.39 -6.05
N TRP A 218 55.82 -6.25 -5.28
CA TRP A 218 56.37 -6.92 -4.10
C TRP A 218 56.15 -8.42 -4.22
N THR A 219 57.10 -9.21 -3.73
CA THR A 219 56.86 -10.62 -3.39
C THR A 219 56.41 -10.73 -1.93
N HIS A 220 55.85 -11.87 -1.53
CA HIS A 220 55.60 -12.11 -0.11
C HIS A 220 56.92 -12.10 0.69
N HIS A 221 58.00 -12.59 0.09
CA HIS A 221 59.34 -12.49 0.66
C HIS A 221 59.79 -11.03 0.90
N ASP A 222 59.55 -10.11 -0.04
CA ASP A 222 59.85 -8.69 0.16
C ASP A 222 59.09 -8.14 1.39
N VAL A 223 57.83 -8.56 1.57
CA VAL A 223 57.02 -8.16 2.73
C VAL A 223 57.64 -8.70 4.02
N THR A 224 58.01 -9.97 4.08
CA THR A 224 58.74 -10.57 5.22
C THR A 224 60.01 -9.78 5.54
N GLN A 225 60.83 -9.50 4.52
CA GLN A 225 62.14 -8.87 4.68
C GLN A 225 62.06 -7.41 5.13
N TYR A 226 61.19 -6.61 4.52
CA TYR A 226 61.16 -5.16 4.74
C TYR A 226 60.07 -4.71 5.72
N LEU A 227 58.92 -5.39 5.74
CA LEU A 227 57.76 -5.01 6.56
C LEU A 227 57.61 -5.89 7.81
N GLY A 228 57.85 -7.19 7.71
CA GLY A 228 57.63 -8.17 8.77
C GLY A 228 56.13 -8.42 9.06
N GLY A 229 55.84 -9.25 10.05
CA GLY A 229 54.45 -9.67 10.37
C GLY A 229 53.95 -10.85 9.52
N THR A 230 54.85 -11.49 8.79
CA THR A 230 54.76 -12.76 8.06
C THR A 230 56.19 -13.29 7.90
N ASP A 231 56.38 -14.60 7.71
CA ASP A 231 57.67 -15.27 7.50
C ASP A 231 57.79 -15.99 6.16
N HIS A 232 56.78 -15.83 5.30
CA HIS A 232 56.70 -16.46 4.00
C HIS A 232 57.76 -15.94 3.01
N THR A 233 58.17 -16.80 2.07
CA THR A 233 59.24 -16.53 1.10
C THR A 233 58.83 -16.73 -0.36
N ASP A 234 57.53 -16.93 -0.63
CA ASP A 234 57.00 -17.06 -1.98
C ASP A 234 57.13 -15.73 -2.77
N PRO A 235 57.31 -15.79 -4.10
CA PRO A 235 57.34 -16.97 -4.97
C PRO A 235 58.76 -17.50 -5.31
N ASP A 236 59.79 -17.19 -4.51
CA ASP A 236 61.20 -17.37 -4.88
C ASP A 236 61.55 -18.80 -5.32
N ALA A 237 61.22 -19.80 -4.48
CA ALA A 237 61.50 -21.21 -4.78
C ALA A 237 60.70 -21.71 -5.99
N TYR A 238 59.46 -21.22 -6.15
CA TYR A 238 58.59 -21.59 -7.26
C TYR A 238 59.12 -21.06 -8.60
N PHE A 239 59.62 -19.82 -8.62
CA PHE A 239 60.29 -19.27 -9.80
C PHE A 239 61.60 -19.99 -10.10
N ALA A 240 62.43 -20.25 -9.09
CA ALA A 240 63.70 -20.96 -9.26
C ALA A 240 63.51 -22.38 -9.85
N LYS A 241 62.44 -23.09 -9.47
CA LYS A 241 62.07 -24.42 -10.01
C LYS A 241 61.95 -24.45 -11.55
N TYR A 242 61.56 -23.33 -12.17
CA TYR A 242 61.42 -23.21 -13.62
C TYR A 242 62.54 -22.39 -14.28
N GLY A 243 63.62 -22.08 -13.55
CA GLY A 243 64.70 -21.22 -14.04
C GLY A 243 64.25 -19.78 -14.28
N TYR A 244 63.30 -19.30 -13.49
CA TYR A 244 62.72 -17.96 -13.55
C TYR A 244 63.09 -17.15 -12.31
N SER A 245 62.84 -15.84 -12.35
CA SER A 245 63.18 -14.93 -11.25
C SER A 245 62.20 -13.75 -11.19
N THR A 246 62.12 -13.11 -10.03
CA THR A 246 61.31 -11.90 -9.82
C THR A 246 61.72 -10.76 -10.76
N SER A 247 63.01 -10.65 -11.10
CA SER A 247 63.49 -9.67 -12.09
C SER A 247 62.96 -9.96 -13.50
N GLN A 248 62.91 -11.24 -13.91
CA GLN A 248 62.30 -11.61 -15.20
C GLN A 248 60.79 -11.37 -15.20
N PHE A 249 60.10 -11.63 -14.08
CA PHE A 249 58.67 -11.31 -13.91
C PHE A 249 58.43 -9.80 -14.05
N PHE A 250 59.22 -8.98 -13.36
CA PHE A 250 59.16 -7.52 -13.48
C PHE A 250 59.34 -7.03 -14.93
N GLY A 251 60.29 -7.62 -15.67
CA GLY A 251 60.47 -7.32 -17.10
C GLY A 251 59.21 -7.61 -17.94
N LEU A 252 58.50 -8.70 -17.62
CA LEU A 252 57.25 -9.04 -18.30
C LEU A 252 56.09 -8.11 -17.88
N VAL A 253 56.02 -7.71 -16.61
CA VAL A 253 55.07 -6.67 -16.14
C VAL A 253 55.29 -5.37 -16.89
N MET A 254 56.55 -4.92 -17.02
CA MET A 254 56.90 -3.72 -17.77
C MET A 254 56.48 -3.81 -19.24
N HIS A 255 56.67 -4.96 -19.87
CA HIS A 255 56.22 -5.21 -21.24
C HIS A 255 54.71 -4.96 -21.38
N TYR A 256 53.89 -5.62 -20.55
CA TYR A 256 52.43 -5.45 -20.60
C TYR A 256 51.98 -4.04 -20.19
N TYR A 257 52.59 -3.46 -19.16
CA TYR A 257 52.25 -2.12 -18.69
C TYR A 257 52.44 -1.04 -19.77
N ASN A 258 53.51 -1.15 -20.56
CA ASN A 258 53.79 -0.20 -21.64
C ASN A 258 52.83 -0.32 -22.82
N GLN A 259 52.23 -1.49 -23.03
CA GLN A 259 51.25 -1.72 -24.10
C GLN A 259 49.80 -1.43 -23.65
N MET A 260 49.53 -1.42 -22.34
CA MET A 260 48.19 -1.32 -21.80
C MET A 260 47.60 0.09 -21.92
N LYS A 261 46.45 0.19 -22.60
CA LYS A 261 45.68 1.42 -22.74
C LYS A 261 44.89 1.74 -21.47
N VAL A 262 44.78 3.03 -21.17
CA VAL A 262 43.95 3.55 -20.08
C VAL A 262 42.58 3.96 -20.64
N ASN A 263 41.49 3.57 -19.98
CA ASN A 263 40.13 4.04 -20.28
C ASN A 263 39.28 4.02 -19.00
N ILE A 264 39.32 5.11 -18.25
CA ILE A 264 38.81 5.18 -16.88
C ILE A 264 38.14 6.53 -16.63
N GLY A 265 37.26 6.58 -15.65
CA GLY A 265 36.58 7.81 -15.27
C GLY A 265 35.88 7.68 -13.93
N ASP A 266 35.53 8.81 -13.35
CA ASP A 266 34.68 8.85 -12.17
C ASP A 266 33.55 9.89 -12.32
N LEU A 267 32.38 9.54 -11.78
CA LEU A 267 31.20 10.40 -11.75
C LEU A 267 31.07 11.02 -10.36
N ASN A 268 31.78 12.13 -10.15
CA ASN A 268 31.85 12.81 -8.86
C ASN A 268 30.46 13.19 -8.29
N SER A 269 29.53 13.64 -9.15
CA SER A 269 28.16 13.95 -8.72
C SER A 269 27.13 13.78 -9.82
N ALA A 270 25.90 13.45 -9.41
CA ALA A 270 24.73 13.37 -10.29
C ALA A 270 23.48 13.72 -9.47
N THR A 271 22.88 14.89 -9.74
CA THR A 271 21.77 15.45 -8.97
C THR A 271 20.67 15.96 -9.89
N ILE A 272 19.41 15.69 -9.54
CA ILE A 272 18.26 16.11 -10.34
C ILE A 272 17.64 17.36 -9.71
N SER A 273 17.49 18.43 -10.50
CA SER A 273 16.78 19.65 -10.10
C SER A 273 16.23 20.37 -11.33
N ASN A 274 15.08 21.04 -11.20
CA ASN A 274 14.50 21.90 -12.25
C ASN A 274 14.51 21.26 -13.66
N ASN A 275 14.00 20.02 -13.78
CA ASN A 275 13.98 19.24 -15.03
C ASN A 275 15.34 18.97 -15.68
N ASN A 276 16.44 19.12 -14.94
CA ASN A 276 17.79 18.81 -15.40
C ASN A 276 18.42 17.77 -14.48
N LEU A 277 19.19 16.87 -15.09
CA LEU A 277 20.16 16.04 -14.39
C LEU A 277 21.52 16.74 -14.49
N HIS A 278 21.96 17.34 -13.40
CA HIS A 278 23.27 17.96 -13.30
C HIS A 278 24.32 16.89 -12.96
N VAL A 279 25.36 16.79 -13.78
CA VAL A 279 26.43 15.79 -13.62
C VAL A 279 27.79 16.45 -13.63
N ARG A 280 28.68 15.98 -12.75
CA ARG A 280 30.09 16.36 -12.71
C ARG A 280 30.95 15.13 -12.60
N GLY A 281 32.05 15.10 -13.32
CA GLY A 281 32.96 13.96 -13.35
C GLY A 281 34.14 14.18 -14.28
N TRP A 282 34.86 13.10 -14.56
CA TRP A 282 35.97 13.07 -15.50
C TRP A 282 36.05 11.71 -16.20
N HIS A 283 36.64 11.69 -17.39
CA HIS A 283 36.90 10.47 -18.16
C HIS A 283 38.19 10.66 -18.96
N VAL A 284 39.17 9.79 -18.72
CA VAL A 284 40.48 9.76 -19.37
C VAL A 284 40.60 8.51 -20.22
N SER A 285 41.13 8.66 -21.43
CA SER A 285 41.44 7.53 -22.29
C SER A 285 42.71 7.76 -23.12
N SER A 286 43.56 6.74 -23.21
CA SER A 286 44.69 6.69 -24.15
C SER A 286 44.23 6.82 -25.60
N ASP A 287 43.02 6.37 -25.90
CA ASP A 287 42.40 6.49 -27.21
C ASP A 287 41.68 7.85 -27.38
N SER A 288 41.80 8.81 -26.47
CA SER A 288 41.21 10.15 -26.72
C SER A 288 41.94 10.94 -27.84
N LYS A 289 43.14 10.51 -28.23
CA LYS A 289 43.94 11.13 -29.30
C LYS A 289 43.13 11.20 -30.60
N ASN A 290 43.10 12.39 -31.22
CA ASN A 290 42.37 12.69 -32.47
C ASN A 290 40.85 12.48 -32.38
N ARG A 291 40.25 12.48 -31.18
CA ARG A 291 38.81 12.34 -30.93
C ARG A 291 38.26 13.57 -30.20
N GLN A 292 38.20 14.69 -30.91
CA GLN A 292 37.93 16.02 -30.37
C GLN A 292 36.49 16.28 -29.89
N PHE A 293 35.50 15.50 -30.35
CA PHE A 293 34.12 15.70 -29.96
C PHE A 293 33.79 14.90 -28.71
N SER A 294 33.13 15.53 -27.74
CA SER A 294 32.78 14.93 -26.46
C SER A 294 31.28 14.92 -26.23
N TYR A 295 30.79 13.79 -25.72
CA TYR A 295 29.37 13.60 -25.43
C TYR A 295 29.16 12.91 -24.09
N LEU A 296 28.03 13.24 -23.47
CA LEU A 296 27.43 12.46 -22.41
C LEU A 296 26.16 11.81 -22.92
N PHE A 297 25.94 10.56 -22.53
CA PHE A 297 24.76 9.79 -22.87
C PHE A 297 24.03 9.38 -21.61
N LEU A 298 22.70 9.36 -21.70
CA LEU A 298 21.83 8.68 -20.76
C LEU A 298 21.45 7.34 -21.37
N MET A 299 21.98 6.27 -20.78
CA MET A 299 21.75 4.89 -21.18
C MET A 299 20.68 4.30 -20.27
N ASP A 300 19.74 3.53 -20.82
CA ASP A 300 18.78 2.78 -20.01
C ASP A 300 19.54 1.77 -19.15
N ALA A 301 19.37 1.85 -17.83
CA ALA A 301 20.15 1.05 -16.90
C ALA A 301 19.87 -0.47 -17.02
N ASN A 302 18.74 -0.86 -17.62
CA ASN A 302 18.31 -2.27 -17.68
C ASN A 302 18.82 -2.97 -18.94
N ASN A 303 18.83 -2.29 -20.09
CA ASN A 303 19.18 -2.92 -21.37
C ASN A 303 20.34 -2.22 -22.11
N GLY A 304 20.91 -1.15 -21.53
CA GLY A 304 22.04 -0.42 -22.10
C GLY A 304 21.70 0.38 -23.36
N ARG A 305 20.43 0.52 -23.72
CA ARG A 305 20.03 1.30 -24.90
C ARG A 305 20.25 2.80 -24.65
N GLU A 306 20.78 3.49 -25.65
CA GLU A 306 20.83 4.95 -25.66
C GLU A 306 19.41 5.55 -25.61
N LEU A 307 19.16 6.40 -24.62
CA LEU A 307 17.91 7.18 -24.51
C LEU A 307 18.11 8.60 -25.02
N LYS A 308 19.24 9.22 -24.66
CA LYS A 308 19.57 10.59 -25.04
C LYS A 308 21.06 10.85 -25.04
N ARG A 309 21.51 11.73 -25.93
CA ARG A 309 22.90 12.23 -25.98
C ARG A 309 22.95 13.75 -25.86
N TYR A 310 24.06 14.24 -25.31
CA TYR A 310 24.33 15.66 -25.08
C TYR A 310 25.77 15.92 -25.49
N LYS A 311 25.97 16.86 -26.41
CA LYS A 311 27.32 17.36 -26.73
C LYS A 311 27.80 18.19 -25.55
N ILE A 312 29.05 17.99 -25.12
CA ILE A 312 29.63 18.70 -23.99
C ILE A 312 30.98 19.30 -24.35
N ASP A 313 31.33 20.38 -23.64
CA ASP A 313 32.69 20.89 -23.60
C ASP A 313 33.42 20.30 -22.41
N ARG A 314 34.65 19.85 -22.66
CA ARG A 314 35.51 19.32 -21.61
C ARG A 314 36.02 20.44 -20.70
N LYS A 315 36.28 20.10 -19.44
CA LYS A 315 36.74 21.00 -18.39
C LYS A 315 38.10 20.57 -17.86
N ASN A 316 38.87 21.56 -17.40
CA ASN A 316 40.17 21.30 -16.81
C ASN A 316 40.04 20.54 -15.49
N ARG A 317 40.88 19.53 -15.31
CA ARG A 317 41.03 18.72 -14.10
C ARG A 317 42.51 18.47 -13.86
N THR A 318 43.16 19.43 -13.21
CA THR A 318 44.58 19.36 -12.88
C THR A 318 44.90 18.17 -12.00
N ASP A 319 44.02 17.86 -11.05
CA ASP A 319 44.09 16.66 -10.21
C ASP A 319 44.09 15.36 -11.04
N VAL A 320 43.29 15.29 -12.10
CA VAL A 320 43.26 14.13 -13.00
C VAL A 320 44.47 14.09 -13.92
N ASN A 321 44.95 15.25 -14.41
CA ASN A 321 46.21 15.32 -15.16
C ASN A 321 47.40 14.87 -14.35
N ASN A 322 47.43 15.27 -13.08
CA ASN A 322 48.47 14.92 -12.14
C ASN A 322 48.49 13.42 -11.84
N ALA A 323 47.32 12.80 -11.72
CA ALA A 323 47.21 11.36 -11.65
C ALA A 323 47.66 10.73 -12.98
N TYR A 324 47.13 11.15 -14.13
CA TYR A 324 47.39 10.51 -15.42
C TYR A 324 48.20 11.42 -16.38
N PRO A 325 49.44 11.82 -16.04
CA PRO A 325 50.17 12.86 -16.80
C PRO A 325 50.57 12.37 -18.19
N ASN A 326 50.73 11.06 -18.34
CA ASN A 326 51.13 10.42 -19.59
C ASN A 326 49.93 10.05 -20.48
N VAL A 327 48.69 10.31 -20.06
CA VAL A 327 47.51 10.04 -20.86
C VAL A 327 47.07 11.30 -21.58
N ILE A 328 46.93 11.20 -22.90
CA ILE A 328 46.50 12.31 -23.76
C ILE A 328 45.16 12.87 -23.25
N ASN A 329 45.05 14.20 -23.24
CA ASN A 329 43.88 14.95 -22.80
C ASN A 329 43.49 14.77 -21.32
N SER A 330 44.37 14.24 -20.47
CA SER A 330 44.06 14.08 -19.03
C SER A 330 43.76 15.41 -18.33
N LEU A 331 44.43 16.51 -18.72
CA LEU A 331 44.10 17.87 -18.27
C LEU A 331 42.68 18.30 -18.61
N ILE A 332 42.16 17.97 -19.78
CA ILE A 332 40.80 18.33 -20.23
C ILE A 332 39.85 17.13 -20.12
N SER A 333 40.00 16.32 -19.09
CA SER A 333 39.19 15.11 -18.92
C SER A 333 37.82 15.36 -18.28
N GLY A 334 37.65 16.50 -17.62
CA GLY A 334 36.49 16.85 -16.81
C GLY A 334 35.24 17.16 -17.62
N PHE A 335 34.09 17.07 -16.95
CA PHE A 335 32.83 17.61 -17.43
C PHE A 335 31.99 18.12 -16.26
N ASP A 336 31.22 19.18 -16.52
CA ASP A 336 30.23 19.76 -15.63
C ASP A 336 29.06 20.23 -16.50
N ALA A 337 27.93 19.51 -16.44
CA ALA A 337 26.87 19.66 -17.42
C ALA A 337 25.47 19.50 -16.82
N ASN A 338 24.55 20.36 -17.27
CA ASN A 338 23.11 20.22 -17.04
C ASN A 338 22.48 19.47 -18.22
N LEU A 339 22.03 18.24 -17.97
CA LEU A 339 21.38 17.39 -18.97
C LEU A 339 19.86 17.57 -18.87
N THR A 340 19.28 18.29 -19.84
CA THR A 340 17.83 18.56 -19.86
C THR A 340 17.02 17.28 -20.08
N LEU A 341 16.16 16.97 -19.10
CA LEU A 341 15.34 15.77 -19.13
C LEU A 341 14.15 15.97 -20.07
N THR A 342 14.03 15.09 -21.06
CA THR A 342 12.86 15.00 -21.93
C THR A 342 11.78 14.12 -21.30
N PRO A 343 10.50 14.28 -21.69
CA PRO A 343 9.40 13.61 -21.01
C PRO A 343 9.44 12.08 -20.99
N ASP A 344 10.09 11.47 -21.97
CA ASP A 344 10.32 10.02 -22.09
C ASP A 344 11.36 9.47 -21.08
N LEU A 345 12.12 10.34 -20.41
CA LEU A 345 13.10 9.98 -19.39
C LEU A 345 12.49 9.84 -17.98
N TYR A 346 11.34 10.47 -17.70
CA TYR A 346 10.75 10.42 -16.36
C TYR A 346 10.30 9.00 -15.97
N GLY A 347 10.60 8.64 -14.71
CA GLY A 347 10.41 7.30 -14.17
C GLY A 347 11.38 6.23 -14.68
N LYS A 348 12.38 6.58 -15.50
CA LYS A 348 13.42 5.63 -15.95
C LYS A 348 14.60 5.59 -14.98
N LYS A 349 15.32 4.48 -14.98
CA LYS A 349 16.64 4.34 -14.38
C LYS A 349 17.69 4.47 -15.48
N VAL A 350 18.68 5.33 -15.29
CA VAL A 350 19.70 5.61 -16.30
C VAL A 350 21.11 5.45 -15.75
N LYS A 351 22.06 5.11 -16.62
CA LYS A 351 23.51 5.24 -16.38
C LYS A 351 24.05 6.33 -17.29
N VAL A 352 25.06 7.05 -16.81
CA VAL A 352 25.79 8.03 -17.64
C VAL A 352 26.89 7.30 -18.39
N MET A 353 27.11 7.65 -19.65
CA MET A 353 28.30 7.25 -20.41
C MET A 353 28.97 8.49 -20.99
N SER A 354 30.29 8.56 -20.89
CA SER A 354 31.10 9.60 -21.53
C SER A 354 31.78 9.05 -22.76
N ARG A 355 31.78 9.82 -23.86
CA ARG A 355 32.40 9.45 -25.14
C ARG A 355 33.38 10.51 -25.60
N TYR A 356 34.51 10.07 -26.15
CA TYR A 356 35.31 10.83 -27.11
C TYR A 356 35.04 10.27 -28.51
N SER A 357 34.87 11.14 -29.51
CA SER A 357 34.67 10.73 -30.90
C SER A 357 35.38 11.70 -31.86
N SER A 358 35.83 11.16 -32.99
CA SER A 358 36.29 11.98 -34.12
C SER A 358 35.16 12.45 -35.03
N ASP A 359 33.97 11.86 -34.91
CA ASP A 359 32.77 12.27 -35.64
C ASP A 359 32.03 13.39 -34.90
N SER A 360 31.70 14.46 -35.63
CA SER A 360 30.94 15.61 -35.14
C SER A 360 29.50 15.30 -34.70
N ALA A 361 28.97 14.14 -35.06
CA ALA A 361 27.71 13.60 -34.55
C ALA A 361 27.89 12.56 -33.42
N GLY A 362 29.13 12.15 -33.15
CA GLY A 362 29.49 11.19 -32.12
C GLY A 362 29.14 9.73 -32.42
N ASN A 363 28.93 9.35 -33.69
CA ASN A 363 28.46 8.02 -34.08
C ASN A 363 29.58 7.02 -34.40
N ALA A 364 30.77 7.50 -34.74
CA ALA A 364 31.85 6.65 -35.23
C ALA A 364 33.19 6.93 -34.53
N ASN A 365 34.11 5.97 -34.66
CA ASN A 365 35.49 6.04 -34.17
C ASN A 365 35.59 6.69 -32.78
N SER A 366 34.95 6.04 -31.81
CA SER A 366 34.76 6.53 -30.46
C SER A 366 35.44 5.67 -29.42
N VAL A 367 35.71 6.26 -28.25
CA VAL A 367 36.03 5.53 -27.02
C VAL A 367 35.07 5.95 -25.92
N ASP A 368 34.51 4.95 -25.26
CA ASP A 368 33.42 5.09 -24.31
C ASP A 368 33.82 4.66 -22.92
N TYR A 369 33.32 5.38 -21.93
CA TYR A 369 33.37 4.98 -20.54
C TYR A 369 31.99 5.11 -19.91
N GLN A 370 31.41 3.97 -19.53
CA GLN A 370 30.11 3.91 -18.87
C GLN A 370 30.29 3.90 -17.35
N PHE A 371 29.73 4.89 -16.69
CA PHE A 371 29.76 4.98 -15.24
C PHE A 371 28.79 3.95 -14.62
N LYS A 372 29.22 3.31 -13.53
CA LYS A 372 28.45 2.24 -12.86
C LYS A 372 27.20 2.76 -12.15
N LYS A 373 27.20 4.02 -11.69
CA LYS A 373 26.13 4.64 -10.90
C LYS A 373 24.80 4.66 -11.66
N VAL A 374 23.78 3.99 -11.10
CA VAL A 374 22.41 4.04 -11.60
C VAL A 374 21.67 5.22 -10.96
N ILE A 375 21.06 6.05 -11.80
CA ILE A 375 20.32 7.25 -11.40
C ILE A 375 18.83 7.01 -11.70
N SER A 376 17.99 7.10 -10.67
CA SER A 376 16.53 7.00 -10.84
C SER A 376 15.94 8.38 -11.09
N ILE A 377 15.34 8.57 -12.27
CA ILE A 377 14.66 9.81 -12.62
C ILE A 377 13.22 9.73 -12.09
N PRO A 378 12.79 10.64 -11.20
CA PRO A 378 11.44 10.60 -10.61
C PRO A 378 10.37 10.89 -11.67
N GLU A 379 9.13 10.47 -11.41
CA GLU A 379 7.97 10.90 -12.21
C GLU A 379 7.63 12.36 -11.87
N LEU A 380 7.29 13.18 -12.87
CA LEU A 380 6.70 14.49 -12.64
C LEU A 380 5.20 14.34 -12.43
N THR A 381 4.69 14.87 -11.33
CA THR A 381 3.25 14.84 -11.04
C THR A 381 2.79 16.13 -10.37
N ALA A 382 1.60 16.57 -10.74
CA ALA A 382 0.90 17.70 -10.14
C ALA A 382 -0.61 17.43 -10.24
N ALA A 383 -1.37 17.87 -9.25
CA ALA A 383 -2.81 17.71 -9.26
C ALA A 383 -3.51 18.76 -8.40
N SER A 384 -4.80 18.99 -8.68
CA SER A 384 -5.66 19.78 -7.82
C SER A 384 -7.11 19.29 -7.86
N LEU A 385 -7.85 19.55 -6.78
CA LEU A 385 -9.29 19.38 -6.73
C LEU A 385 -9.99 20.72 -6.91
N ASP A 386 -10.72 20.86 -8.01
CA ASP A 386 -11.57 22.02 -8.24
C ASP A 386 -12.85 21.95 -7.38
N ASN A 387 -13.39 20.75 -7.17
CA ASN A 387 -14.55 20.51 -6.32
C ASN A 387 -14.54 19.12 -5.69
N PHE A 388 -14.89 19.05 -4.41
CA PHE A 388 -15.21 17.81 -3.71
C PHE A 388 -16.25 18.15 -2.65
N SER A 389 -17.52 17.91 -2.95
CA SER A 389 -18.64 18.38 -2.15
C SER A 389 -19.87 17.48 -2.27
N ILE A 390 -20.79 17.63 -1.33
CA ILE A 390 -22.10 16.96 -1.34
C ILE A 390 -23.10 17.93 -1.98
N LYS A 391 -23.84 17.48 -2.99
CA LYS A 391 -24.93 18.25 -3.61
C LYS A 391 -26.14 17.35 -3.82
N GLY A 392 -27.24 17.68 -3.15
CA GLY A 392 -28.42 16.81 -3.09
C GLY A 392 -28.05 15.43 -2.57
N ASN A 393 -28.49 14.38 -3.25
CA ASN A 393 -28.18 12.99 -2.90
C ASN A 393 -26.92 12.42 -3.60
N SER A 394 -25.92 13.26 -3.89
CA SER A 394 -24.71 12.84 -4.59
C SER A 394 -23.43 13.54 -4.11
N ILE A 395 -22.31 12.86 -4.24
CA ILE A 395 -20.96 13.41 -4.11
C ILE A 395 -20.49 13.89 -5.49
N GLN A 396 -20.08 15.14 -5.57
CA GLN A 396 -19.56 15.78 -6.79
C GLN A 396 -18.05 15.93 -6.69
N ILE A 397 -17.32 15.37 -7.64
CA ILE A 397 -15.86 15.42 -7.72
C ILE A 397 -15.44 16.04 -9.05
N ARG A 398 -14.60 17.06 -9.02
CA ARG A 398 -13.95 17.66 -10.19
C ARG A 398 -12.53 18.09 -9.85
N GLY A 399 -11.61 17.93 -10.78
CA GLY A 399 -10.22 18.32 -10.60
C GLY A 399 -9.38 17.92 -11.80
N TRP A 400 -8.08 17.89 -11.59
CA TRP A 400 -7.10 17.44 -12.56
C TRP A 400 -5.92 16.75 -11.87
N HIS A 401 -5.28 15.81 -12.55
CA HIS A 401 -4.05 15.14 -12.11
C HIS A 401 -3.20 14.90 -13.35
N ALA A 402 -2.15 15.68 -13.51
CA ALA A 402 -1.17 15.59 -14.59
C ALA A 402 0.05 14.81 -14.10
N SER A 403 0.48 13.80 -14.85
CA SER A 403 1.61 12.96 -14.47
C SER A 403 2.34 12.46 -15.72
N SER A 404 3.68 12.43 -15.68
CA SER A 404 4.49 11.83 -16.75
C SER A 404 4.22 10.32 -16.91
N PHE A 405 3.70 9.69 -15.85
CA PHE A 405 3.24 8.31 -15.86
C PHE A 405 2.07 8.06 -16.82
N SER A 406 1.33 9.11 -17.21
CA SER A 406 0.24 9.03 -18.20
C SER A 406 0.69 8.51 -19.57
N SER A 407 1.98 8.62 -19.91
CA SER A 407 2.56 8.04 -21.13
C SER A 407 2.56 6.50 -21.14
N LYS A 408 2.56 5.89 -19.95
CA LYS A 408 2.63 4.42 -19.74
C LYS A 408 1.27 3.85 -19.32
N ALA A 409 0.41 4.65 -18.70
CA ALA A 409 -0.86 4.24 -18.16
C ALA A 409 -2.04 4.58 -19.07
N ARG A 410 -2.77 3.55 -19.51
CA ARG A 410 -3.97 3.70 -20.36
C ARG A 410 -5.28 3.76 -19.56
N ASN A 411 -5.25 3.48 -18.26
CA ASN A 411 -6.44 3.44 -17.42
C ASN A 411 -6.38 4.51 -16.33
N SER A 412 -7.51 5.14 -16.03
CA SER A 412 -7.63 6.18 -15.02
C SER A 412 -8.80 5.92 -14.09
N TYR A 413 -8.60 6.16 -12.80
CA TYR A 413 -9.59 5.93 -11.76
C TYR A 413 -9.66 7.09 -10.78
N LEU A 414 -10.85 7.29 -10.22
CA LEU A 414 -11.00 7.95 -8.92
C LEU A 414 -11.32 6.88 -7.88
N ILE A 415 -10.59 6.90 -6.77
CA ILE A 415 -10.78 5.96 -5.68
C ILE A 415 -11.28 6.73 -4.48
N LEU A 416 -12.47 6.37 -4.01
CA LEU A 416 -13.02 6.89 -2.76
C LEU A 416 -12.44 6.04 -1.62
N THR A 417 -11.86 6.68 -0.61
CA THR A 417 -11.26 6.01 0.55
C THR A 417 -11.85 6.52 1.85
N ASP A 418 -11.69 5.76 2.93
CA ASP A 418 -11.95 6.28 4.28
C ASP A 418 -10.89 7.32 4.71
N SER A 419 -11.00 7.83 5.94
CA SER A 419 -10.07 8.82 6.50
C SER A 419 -8.64 8.29 6.69
N LYS A 420 -8.49 6.97 6.88
CA LYS A 420 -7.20 6.26 7.04
C LYS A 420 -6.56 5.91 5.70
N GLY A 421 -7.30 6.03 4.59
CA GLY A 421 -6.82 5.76 3.24
C GLY A 421 -7.17 4.37 2.72
N ASN A 422 -8.01 3.60 3.42
CA ASN A 422 -8.50 2.31 2.94
C ASN A 422 -9.50 2.52 1.81
N GLU A 423 -9.41 1.72 0.76
CA GLU A 423 -10.31 1.80 -0.39
C GLU A 423 -11.75 1.43 0.01
N TYR A 424 -12.69 2.34 -0.28
CA TYR A 424 -14.13 2.04 -0.22
C TYR A 424 -14.62 1.55 -1.58
N LYS A 425 -14.29 2.28 -2.65
CA LYS A 425 -14.65 1.93 -4.01
C LYS A 425 -13.83 2.73 -5.04
N ARG A 426 -13.37 2.06 -6.09
CA ARG A 426 -12.81 2.68 -7.29
C ARG A 426 -13.85 2.89 -8.40
N TYR A 427 -13.64 3.95 -9.18
CA TYR A 427 -14.48 4.34 -10.31
C TYR A 427 -13.60 4.61 -11.52
N LYS A 428 -13.82 3.86 -12.61
CA LYS A 428 -13.13 4.10 -13.87
C LYS A 428 -13.59 5.44 -14.45
N ILE A 429 -12.65 6.26 -14.91
CA ILE A 429 -12.93 7.59 -15.48
C ILE A 429 -12.22 7.77 -16.82
N SER A 430 -12.78 8.63 -17.66
CA SER A 430 -12.10 9.21 -18.82
C SER A 430 -11.51 10.56 -18.44
N ARG A 431 -10.30 10.86 -18.92
CA ARG A 431 -9.68 12.16 -18.70
C ARG A 431 -10.32 13.24 -19.57
N LEU A 432 -10.38 14.46 -19.03
CA LEU A 432 -11.00 15.63 -19.66
C LEU A 432 -9.94 16.68 -20.01
N GLN A 433 -10.25 17.50 -21.01
CA GLN A 433 -9.37 18.59 -21.46
C GLN A 433 -9.17 19.66 -20.37
N ARG A 434 -7.93 20.13 -20.24
CA ARG A 434 -7.46 21.19 -19.34
C ARG A 434 -6.35 22.03 -19.98
N PRO A 435 -6.68 22.93 -20.93
CA PRO A 435 -5.69 23.80 -21.59
C PRO A 435 -4.91 24.68 -20.61
N ASP A 436 -5.54 25.10 -19.52
CA ASP A 436 -4.94 25.86 -18.42
C ASP A 436 -3.81 25.08 -17.72
N VAL A 437 -4.02 23.78 -17.50
CA VAL A 437 -3.01 22.89 -16.92
C VAL A 437 -1.88 22.65 -17.91
N ALA A 438 -2.18 22.49 -19.20
CA ALA A 438 -1.16 22.37 -20.25
C ALA A 438 -0.24 23.60 -20.32
N LYS A 439 -0.81 24.80 -20.23
CA LYS A 439 -0.06 26.06 -20.21
C LYS A 439 0.84 26.18 -18.99
N THR A 440 0.38 25.71 -17.83
CA THR A 440 1.12 25.82 -16.55
C THR A 440 2.19 24.74 -16.42
N TYR A 441 1.91 23.52 -16.90
CA TYR A 441 2.80 22.36 -16.83
C TYR A 441 3.09 21.78 -18.22
N PRO A 442 3.78 22.53 -19.09
CA PRO A 442 4.04 22.10 -20.48
C PRO A 442 4.97 20.88 -20.57
N ASN A 443 5.79 20.65 -19.55
CA ASN A 443 6.76 19.55 -19.52
C ASN A 443 6.19 18.21 -19.03
N ILE A 444 4.93 18.19 -18.56
CA ILE A 444 4.26 16.96 -18.15
C ILE A 444 3.46 16.42 -19.36
N PRO A 445 3.79 15.23 -19.89
CA PRO A 445 3.00 14.57 -20.93
C PRO A 445 1.51 14.56 -20.63
N ASN A 446 0.70 14.86 -21.65
CA ASN A 446 -0.75 14.86 -21.56
C ASN A 446 -1.34 15.72 -20.44
N SER A 447 -0.62 16.73 -19.95
CA SER A 447 -1.13 17.67 -18.94
C SER A 447 -2.43 18.37 -19.40
N GLY A 448 -2.59 18.57 -20.71
CA GLY A 448 -3.83 19.06 -21.34
C GLY A 448 -5.00 18.08 -21.31
N MET A 449 -4.79 16.80 -20.99
CA MET A 449 -5.81 15.75 -20.83
C MET A 449 -5.73 15.16 -19.41
N SER A 450 -5.63 16.02 -18.40
CA SER A 450 -5.45 15.63 -16.99
C SER A 450 -6.72 15.72 -16.16
N GLY A 451 -7.75 16.39 -16.68
CA GLY A 451 -8.99 16.70 -15.98
C GLY A 451 -9.82 15.47 -15.66
N PHE A 452 -10.68 15.57 -14.66
CA PHE A 452 -11.66 14.54 -14.32
C PHE A 452 -12.92 15.16 -13.71
N LYS A 453 -14.05 14.46 -13.89
CA LYS A 453 -15.32 14.77 -13.25
C LYS A 453 -16.06 13.47 -12.94
N LEU A 454 -16.64 13.36 -11.74
CA LEU A 454 -17.41 12.20 -11.33
C LEU A 454 -18.54 12.62 -10.38
N THR A 455 -19.71 12.01 -10.59
CA THR A 455 -20.87 12.11 -9.70
C THR A 455 -21.13 10.73 -9.09
N ILE A 456 -21.11 10.62 -7.77
CA ILE A 456 -21.36 9.36 -7.05
C ILE A 456 -22.67 9.49 -6.27
N PRO A 457 -23.69 8.66 -6.52
CA PRO A 457 -24.90 8.63 -5.70
C PRO A 457 -24.58 8.25 -4.25
N ILE A 458 -25.14 8.98 -3.29
CA ILE A 458 -24.98 8.66 -1.87
C ILE A 458 -25.84 7.44 -1.54
N THR A 459 -25.24 6.42 -0.91
CA THR A 459 -25.95 5.23 -0.43
C THR A 459 -25.99 5.21 1.09
N ARG A 460 -26.95 4.47 1.68
CA ARG A 460 -27.06 4.35 3.14
C ARG A 460 -25.78 3.83 3.81
N THR A 461 -25.04 2.93 3.15
CA THR A 461 -23.78 2.38 3.70
C THR A 461 -22.67 3.43 3.84
N MET A 462 -22.87 4.61 3.26
CA MET A 462 -21.97 5.77 3.35
C MET A 462 -22.40 6.75 4.45
N SER A 463 -23.61 6.62 5.00
CA SER A 463 -24.16 7.49 6.07
C SER A 463 -23.20 7.61 7.26
N GLY A 464 -22.92 8.84 7.70
CA GLY A 464 -22.01 9.14 8.80
C GLY A 464 -20.52 8.88 8.52
N LYS A 465 -20.14 8.37 7.34
CA LYS A 465 -18.74 8.11 7.00
C LYS A 465 -18.06 9.35 6.42
N THR A 466 -16.74 9.42 6.64
CA THR A 466 -15.87 10.43 6.07
C THR A 466 -15.07 9.84 4.92
N PHE A 467 -15.02 10.54 3.79
CA PHE A 467 -14.35 10.11 2.58
C PHE A 467 -13.28 11.09 2.11
N LYS A 468 -12.18 10.53 1.58
CA LYS A 468 -11.16 11.19 0.78
C LYS A 468 -11.19 10.63 -0.65
N VAL A 469 -10.46 11.27 -1.55
CA VAL A 469 -10.36 10.82 -2.94
C VAL A 469 -8.90 10.74 -3.40
N ILE A 470 -8.62 9.72 -4.20
CA ILE A 470 -7.36 9.52 -4.92
C ILE A 470 -7.64 9.60 -6.41
N SER A 471 -6.79 10.28 -7.18
CA SER A 471 -6.74 10.11 -8.63
C SER A 471 -5.60 9.17 -9.00
N ARG A 472 -5.92 8.08 -9.69
CA ARG A 472 -4.97 7.04 -10.09
C ARG A 472 -4.80 6.98 -11.59
N TYR A 473 -3.56 6.85 -12.05
CA TYR A 473 -3.20 6.27 -13.34
C TYR A 473 -2.75 4.82 -13.13
N ALA A 474 -3.23 3.89 -13.94
CA ALA A 474 -2.90 2.47 -13.83
C ALA A 474 -2.59 1.85 -15.20
N THR A 475 -1.64 0.92 -15.23
CA THR A 475 -1.29 0.19 -16.44
C THR A 475 -2.31 -0.90 -16.77
N GLN A 476 -2.95 -1.52 -15.78
CA GLN A 476 -3.92 -2.60 -15.99
C GLN A 476 -5.37 -2.11 -15.98
N VAL A 477 -6.26 -2.90 -16.60
CA VAL A 477 -7.66 -2.55 -16.90
C VAL A 477 -8.58 -2.62 -15.65
N ASP A 478 -8.14 -3.31 -14.61
CA ASP A 478 -8.79 -3.40 -13.29
C ASP A 478 -8.38 -2.25 -12.34
N GLY A 479 -7.43 -1.41 -12.76
CA GLY A 479 -6.87 -0.32 -11.94
C GLY A 479 -5.68 -0.71 -11.09
N GLU A 480 -5.04 -1.86 -11.38
CA GLU A 480 -3.83 -2.36 -10.74
C GLU A 480 -2.59 -2.30 -11.66
N GLY A 481 -1.54 -3.03 -11.27
CA GLY A 481 -0.23 -3.04 -11.90
C GLY A 481 0.66 -1.92 -11.39
N LEU A 482 1.40 -1.27 -12.30
CA LEU A 482 2.12 -0.05 -11.95
C LEU A 482 1.12 1.11 -11.88
N VAL A 483 1.18 1.86 -10.78
CA VAL A 483 0.23 2.94 -10.51
C VAL A 483 0.96 4.24 -10.16
N ASN A 484 0.33 5.36 -10.50
CA ASN A 484 0.68 6.68 -10.00
C ASN A 484 -0.55 7.30 -9.35
N ASP A 485 -0.50 7.42 -8.03
CA ASP A 485 -1.60 7.90 -7.18
C ASP A 485 -1.32 9.33 -6.72
N TRP A 486 -2.32 10.19 -6.89
CA TRP A 486 -2.38 11.45 -6.18
C TRP A 486 -3.47 11.43 -5.13
N ARG A 487 -3.08 11.57 -3.86
CA ARG A 487 -3.98 11.60 -2.72
C ARG A 487 -4.33 13.04 -2.40
N PHE A 488 -5.61 13.37 -2.43
CA PHE A 488 -6.05 14.71 -2.07
C PHE A 488 -6.39 14.79 -0.58
N ASN A 489 -5.94 15.86 0.07
CA ASN A 489 -6.14 16.05 1.52
C ASN A 489 -7.57 16.44 1.89
N LYS A 490 -8.34 17.01 0.96
CA LYS A 490 -9.73 17.41 1.20
C LYS A 490 -10.60 16.19 1.48
N GLN A 491 -11.46 16.29 2.49
CA GLN A 491 -12.39 15.26 2.91
C GLN A 491 -13.82 15.78 2.96
N ILE A 492 -14.79 14.87 2.87
CA ILE A 492 -16.22 15.15 3.10
C ILE A 492 -16.78 14.14 4.09
N THR A 493 -17.67 14.59 4.97
CA THR A 493 -18.38 13.71 5.91
C THR A 493 -19.85 13.70 5.52
N LEU A 494 -20.39 12.52 5.26
CA LEU A 494 -21.81 12.39 4.93
C LEU A 494 -22.66 12.52 6.20
N PRO A 495 -23.82 13.22 6.13
CA PRO A 495 -24.75 13.29 7.25
C PRO A 495 -25.12 11.89 7.75
N LYS A 496 -25.22 11.74 9.07
CA LYS A 496 -25.72 10.51 9.67
C LYS A 496 -27.25 10.53 9.60
N VAL A 497 -27.82 9.66 8.77
CA VAL A 497 -29.27 9.39 8.80
C VAL A 497 -29.58 8.71 10.14
N ALA A 498 -30.48 9.29 10.93
CA ALA A 498 -30.96 8.69 12.17
C ALA A 498 -31.69 7.36 11.87
N ASN A 499 -31.76 6.43 12.82
CA ASN A 499 -32.59 5.23 12.67
C ASN A 499 -34.01 5.56 13.18
N GLU A 500 -34.72 6.47 12.51
CA GLU A 500 -36.04 6.88 12.98
C GLU A 500 -37.08 5.78 12.75
N ASN A 501 -37.88 5.57 13.79
CA ASN A 501 -39.01 4.66 13.82
C ASN A 501 -40.17 5.38 14.50
N LYS A 502 -41.10 5.91 13.71
CA LYS A 502 -42.22 6.75 14.17
C LYS A 502 -43.54 6.10 13.77
N PHE A 503 -44.55 6.21 14.63
CA PHE A 503 -45.84 5.59 14.38
C PHE A 503 -46.96 6.29 15.11
N SER A 504 -48.18 6.08 14.63
CA SER A 504 -49.41 6.41 15.35
C SER A 504 -50.55 5.50 14.92
N MET A 505 -51.56 5.36 15.78
CA MET A 505 -52.82 4.72 15.46
C MET A 505 -53.95 5.74 15.47
N ASP A 506 -54.54 5.97 14.31
CA ASP A 506 -55.63 6.93 14.14
C ASP A 506 -56.96 6.29 14.58
N GLN A 507 -57.18 5.01 14.22
CA GLN A 507 -58.41 4.26 14.47
C GLN A 507 -58.09 2.83 14.89
N GLY A 508 -58.81 2.31 15.87
CA GLY A 508 -58.65 0.94 16.35
C GLY A 508 -59.84 0.52 17.19
N TRP A 509 -60.75 -0.25 16.61
CA TRP A 509 -61.92 -0.79 17.31
C TRP A 509 -62.47 -2.04 16.62
N MET A 510 -63.36 -2.77 17.28
CA MET A 510 -63.93 -4.02 16.79
C MET A 510 -65.45 -4.00 16.89
N ASP A 511 -66.19 -4.37 15.84
CA ASP A 511 -67.63 -4.65 15.92
C ASP A 511 -67.91 -6.16 15.98
N ASN A 512 -69.16 -6.57 15.79
CA ASN A 512 -69.55 -7.98 15.86
C ASN A 512 -68.96 -8.84 14.72
N ASN A 513 -68.46 -8.24 13.65
CA ASN A 513 -68.01 -8.91 12.44
C ASN A 513 -66.52 -8.71 12.13
N GLN A 514 -65.96 -7.53 12.42
CA GLN A 514 -64.60 -7.17 12.01
C GLN A 514 -63.90 -6.19 12.98
N ILE A 515 -62.57 -6.16 12.89
CA ILE A 515 -61.70 -5.15 13.50
C ILE A 515 -61.41 -4.09 12.44
N HIS A 516 -61.56 -2.83 12.80
CA HIS A 516 -61.24 -1.67 11.97
C HIS A 516 -59.96 -1.04 12.53
N ILE A 517 -58.91 -0.95 11.70
CA ILE A 517 -57.65 -0.36 12.13
C ILE A 517 -57.05 0.56 11.06
N ALA A 518 -56.66 1.77 11.48
CA ALA A 518 -55.97 2.72 10.63
C ALA A 518 -54.90 3.48 11.43
N GLY A 519 -53.83 3.88 10.75
CA GLY A 519 -52.70 4.55 11.36
C GLY A 519 -51.58 4.77 10.36
N TRP A 520 -50.39 5.00 10.88
CA TRP A 520 -49.17 5.10 10.09
C TRP A 520 -47.95 4.58 10.87
N HIS A 521 -46.98 4.05 10.13
CA HIS A 521 -45.68 3.60 10.65
C HIS A 521 -44.61 3.95 9.62
N ALA A 522 -43.74 4.89 9.99
CA ALA A 522 -42.69 5.45 9.16
C ALA A 522 -41.31 5.04 9.71
N ILE A 523 -40.46 4.52 8.82
CA ILE A 523 -39.12 4.04 9.12
C ILE A 523 -38.12 4.52 8.06
N ASP A 524 -36.90 4.80 8.50
CA ASP A 524 -35.82 5.14 7.57
C ASP A 524 -35.29 3.93 6.80
N ASP A 525 -35.56 2.71 7.28
CA ASP A 525 -35.01 1.46 6.74
C ASP A 525 -35.90 0.71 5.76
N ILE A 526 -36.78 1.43 5.09
CA ILE A 526 -37.75 0.85 4.16
C ILE A 526 -37.10 0.06 3.01
N VAL A 527 -35.91 0.47 2.56
CA VAL A 527 -35.20 -0.22 1.46
C VAL A 527 -34.74 -1.62 1.88
N ALA A 528 -34.24 -1.78 3.12
CA ALA A 528 -33.83 -3.09 3.63
C ALA A 528 -35.02 -3.88 4.20
N LYS A 529 -36.12 -3.20 4.57
CA LYS A 529 -37.32 -3.80 5.20
C LYS A 529 -38.61 -3.42 4.47
N PRO A 530 -38.79 -3.83 3.19
CA PRO A 530 -39.89 -3.34 2.36
C PRO A 530 -41.26 -3.95 2.73
N PHE A 531 -41.31 -5.00 3.55
CA PHE A 531 -42.56 -5.71 3.84
C PHE A 531 -43.20 -5.23 5.14
N HIS A 532 -44.39 -4.62 5.03
CA HIS A 532 -45.19 -4.15 6.17
C HIS A 532 -46.27 -5.17 6.55
N THR A 533 -46.33 -5.53 7.83
CA THR A 533 -47.29 -6.48 8.40
C THR A 533 -47.91 -5.93 9.68
N LEU A 534 -49.22 -6.09 9.87
CA LEU A 534 -49.87 -5.93 11.17
C LEU A 534 -50.06 -7.30 11.83
N ILE A 535 -49.71 -7.41 13.11
CA ILE A 535 -49.80 -8.63 13.90
C ILE A 535 -50.73 -8.35 15.09
N PHE A 536 -51.79 -9.13 15.21
CA PHE A 536 -52.82 -9.01 16.22
C PHE A 536 -52.53 -9.99 17.35
N MET A 537 -52.32 -9.45 18.54
CA MET A 537 -51.85 -10.16 19.72
C MET A 537 -52.94 -10.19 20.79
N ASP A 538 -53.13 -11.31 21.47
CA ASP A 538 -54.01 -11.41 22.64
C ASP A 538 -53.39 -10.63 23.81
N THR A 539 -54.16 -9.73 24.44
CA THR A 539 -53.65 -8.88 25.54
C THR A 539 -53.34 -9.66 26.81
N ILE A 540 -53.90 -10.86 26.98
CA ILE A 540 -53.74 -11.67 28.19
C ILE A 540 -52.57 -12.63 28.02
N THR A 541 -52.54 -13.34 26.89
CA THR A 541 -51.54 -14.41 26.66
C THR A 541 -50.29 -13.93 25.92
N ASN A 542 -50.30 -12.72 25.36
CA ASN A 542 -49.25 -12.20 24.46
C ASN A 542 -48.96 -13.10 23.26
N LYS A 543 -49.91 -13.96 22.89
CA LYS A 543 -49.79 -14.84 21.72
C LYS A 543 -50.38 -14.15 20.50
N GLU A 544 -49.74 -14.38 19.36
CA GLU A 544 -50.28 -13.97 18.07
C GLU A 544 -51.55 -14.75 17.75
N LEU A 545 -52.61 -14.02 17.42
CA LEU A 545 -53.89 -14.57 17.00
C LEU A 545 -54.04 -14.57 15.48
N TYR A 546 -53.51 -13.54 14.84
CA TYR A 546 -53.65 -13.29 13.41
C TYR A 546 -52.58 -12.29 12.92
N ARG A 547 -52.23 -12.34 11.64
CA ARG A 547 -51.41 -11.30 10.98
C ARG A 547 -51.91 -11.05 9.57
N THR A 548 -51.63 -9.85 9.04
CA THR A 548 -51.96 -9.49 7.66
C THR A 548 -50.91 -8.55 7.07
N SER A 549 -50.61 -8.73 5.78
CA SER A 549 -49.72 -7.84 5.04
C SER A 549 -50.42 -6.54 4.66
N ILE A 550 -49.67 -5.46 4.65
CA ILE A 550 -50.19 -4.11 4.45
C ILE A 550 -49.68 -3.54 3.14
N ASN A 551 -50.63 -3.06 2.34
CA ASN A 551 -50.36 -2.16 1.24
C ASN A 551 -50.43 -0.72 1.77
N ASN A 552 -49.28 -0.06 1.82
CA ASN A 552 -49.19 1.28 2.37
C ASN A 552 -50.00 2.30 1.56
N LYS A 553 -50.59 3.26 2.27
CA LYS A 553 -51.37 4.38 1.74
C LYS A 553 -50.61 5.69 1.95
N LYS A 554 -50.92 6.67 1.10
CA LYS A 554 -50.29 8.00 1.18
C LYS A 554 -50.75 8.78 2.42
N ARG A 555 -49.79 9.45 3.09
CA ARG A 555 -49.99 10.33 4.25
C ARG A 555 -49.15 11.59 4.11
N VAL A 556 -49.74 12.60 3.48
CA VAL A 556 -49.09 13.90 3.22
C VAL A 556 -48.81 14.65 4.52
N ASP A 557 -49.69 14.50 5.51
CA ASP A 557 -49.54 15.03 6.85
C ASP A 557 -48.30 14.44 7.56
N VAL A 558 -48.05 13.13 7.42
CA VAL A 558 -46.87 12.47 7.99
C VAL A 558 -45.60 12.90 7.26
N GLN A 559 -45.63 12.98 5.92
CA GLN A 559 -44.49 13.51 5.15
C GLN A 559 -44.15 14.96 5.52
N LYS A 560 -45.14 15.79 5.83
CA LYS A 560 -44.91 17.17 6.26
C LYS A 560 -44.27 17.24 7.65
N ALA A 561 -44.69 16.36 8.58
CA ALA A 561 -44.15 16.32 9.95
C ALA A 561 -42.77 15.67 10.02
N TYR A 562 -42.52 14.65 9.18
CA TYR A 562 -41.28 13.86 9.17
C TYR A 562 -40.72 13.75 7.74
N PRO A 563 -40.26 14.87 7.15
CA PRO A 563 -39.88 14.90 5.75
C PRO A 563 -38.66 14.02 5.42
N GLU A 564 -37.78 13.83 6.40
CA GLU A 564 -36.54 13.07 6.26
C GLU A 564 -36.75 11.55 6.35
N ILE A 565 -37.91 11.08 6.85
CA ILE A 565 -38.15 9.64 6.97
C ILE A 565 -38.49 9.04 5.61
N ALA A 566 -37.70 8.06 5.17
CA ALA A 566 -37.71 7.55 3.79
C ALA A 566 -39.10 7.14 3.25
N ASN A 567 -39.97 6.57 4.09
CA ASN A 567 -41.32 6.15 3.70
C ASN A 567 -42.43 7.01 4.31
N SER A 568 -42.16 8.20 4.87
CA SER A 568 -43.17 9.00 5.57
C SER A 568 -44.39 9.31 4.71
N LEU A 569 -44.23 9.63 3.42
CA LEU A 569 -45.36 9.75 2.49
C LEU A 569 -46.15 8.46 2.31
N ASN A 570 -45.52 7.28 2.31
CA ASN A 570 -46.17 5.98 2.09
C ASN A 570 -46.13 5.13 3.37
N SER A 571 -46.51 5.73 4.49
CA SER A 571 -46.45 5.11 5.83
C SER A 571 -47.83 4.67 6.35
N GLY A 572 -48.91 5.13 5.71
CA GLY A 572 -50.27 4.94 6.19
C GLY A 572 -50.82 3.54 5.96
N PHE A 573 -51.77 3.14 6.79
CA PHE A 573 -52.54 1.91 6.60
C PHE A 573 -53.98 2.12 7.06
N ASN A 574 -54.91 1.41 6.44
CA ASN A 574 -56.32 1.36 6.83
C ASN A 574 -56.89 0.04 6.32
N VAL A 575 -57.19 -0.88 7.25
CA VAL A 575 -57.52 -2.29 7.00
C VAL A 575 -58.66 -2.73 7.91
N ASP A 576 -59.56 -3.52 7.34
CA ASP A 576 -60.59 -4.26 8.05
C ASP A 576 -60.22 -5.74 8.14
N VAL A 577 -60.29 -6.31 9.34
CA VAL A 577 -59.97 -7.72 9.60
C VAL A 577 -61.20 -8.45 10.10
N LYS A 578 -61.70 -9.42 9.32
CA LYS A 578 -62.84 -10.25 9.72
C LYS A 578 -62.53 -11.06 10.97
N LEU A 579 -63.47 -11.12 11.91
CA LEU A 579 -63.34 -11.90 13.12
C LEU A 579 -63.45 -13.40 12.82
N ASN A 580 -62.37 -14.13 13.14
CA ASN A 580 -62.34 -15.58 13.16
C ASN A 580 -62.44 -16.11 14.60
N ASN A 581 -62.49 -17.43 14.78
CA ASN A 581 -62.62 -18.04 16.10
C ASN A 581 -61.45 -17.74 17.07
N LYS A 582 -60.29 -17.31 16.55
CA LYS A 582 -59.14 -16.90 17.38
C LYS A 582 -59.27 -15.46 17.90
N LEU A 583 -59.94 -14.58 17.14
CA LEU A 583 -60.09 -13.15 17.47
C LEU A 583 -61.40 -12.85 18.21
N ARG A 584 -62.47 -13.64 18.01
CA ARG A 584 -63.77 -13.40 18.65
C ARG A 584 -63.64 -13.34 20.18
N ASN A 585 -64.31 -12.36 20.77
CA ASN A 585 -64.37 -12.14 22.23
C ASN A 585 -63.01 -11.90 22.92
N LYS A 586 -61.93 -11.66 22.16
CA LYS A 586 -60.60 -11.34 22.69
C LYS A 586 -60.34 -9.85 22.69
N SER A 587 -59.79 -9.35 23.80
CA SER A 587 -59.09 -8.06 23.81
C SER A 587 -57.73 -8.26 23.14
N ILE A 588 -57.35 -7.33 22.25
CA ILE A 588 -56.14 -7.45 21.44
C ILE A 588 -55.32 -6.17 21.43
N TYR A 589 -54.01 -6.28 21.21
CA TYR A 589 -53.19 -5.16 20.77
C TYR A 589 -52.54 -5.49 19.42
N VAL A 590 -52.06 -4.47 18.72
CA VAL A 590 -51.52 -4.65 17.36
C VAL A 590 -50.07 -4.19 17.31
N ILE A 591 -49.22 -5.04 16.76
CA ILE A 591 -47.85 -4.71 16.37
C ILE A 591 -47.85 -4.37 14.89
N SER A 592 -47.26 -3.23 14.54
CA SER A 592 -46.95 -2.88 13.17
C SER A 592 -45.47 -3.15 12.92
N ARG A 593 -45.17 -3.96 11.91
CA ARG A 593 -43.84 -4.52 11.66
C ARG A 593 -43.39 -4.26 10.24
N TYR A 594 -42.18 -3.71 10.07
CA TYR A 594 -41.46 -3.76 8.80
C TYR A 594 -40.38 -4.84 8.84
N SER A 595 -40.19 -5.56 7.74
CA SER A 595 -39.29 -6.72 7.71
C SER A 595 -38.60 -6.88 6.36
N ALA A 596 -37.43 -7.52 6.38
CA ALA A 596 -36.63 -7.81 5.19
C ALA A 596 -37.26 -8.88 4.28
N ASN A 597 -38.17 -9.70 4.81
CA ASN A 597 -38.80 -10.79 4.07
C ASN A 597 -40.32 -10.86 4.29
N ARG A 598 -41.04 -11.50 3.36
CA ARG A 598 -42.51 -11.58 3.39
C ARG A 598 -43.09 -12.32 4.62
N ASN A 599 -42.34 -13.26 5.20
CA ASN A 599 -42.81 -13.99 6.38
C ASN A 599 -42.74 -13.15 7.66
N ALA A 600 -42.06 -12.00 7.61
CA ALA A 600 -41.92 -11.04 8.70
C ALA A 600 -41.32 -11.60 10.00
N ASN A 601 -40.51 -12.66 9.92
CA ASN A 601 -39.93 -13.36 11.08
C ASN A 601 -38.40 -13.15 11.23
N LYS A 602 -37.74 -12.44 10.32
CA LYS A 602 -36.31 -12.09 10.40
C LYS A 602 -36.09 -10.62 10.08
N ASP A 603 -35.05 -10.03 10.68
CA ASP A 603 -34.58 -8.67 10.44
C ASP A 603 -35.71 -7.65 10.33
N TYR A 604 -36.48 -7.57 11.42
CA TYR A 604 -37.68 -6.76 11.50
C TYR A 604 -37.54 -5.60 12.49
N LEU A 605 -38.43 -4.62 12.33
CA LEU A 605 -38.58 -3.46 13.20
C LEU A 605 -40.04 -3.32 13.59
N ASP A 606 -40.28 -3.30 14.89
CA ASP A 606 -41.61 -3.36 15.47
C ASP A 606 -41.99 -2.09 16.19
N VAL A 607 -43.29 -1.80 16.16
CA VAL A 607 -43.93 -0.85 17.05
C VAL A 607 -45.25 -1.45 17.54
N ARG A 608 -45.49 -1.40 18.86
CA ARG A 608 -46.81 -1.69 19.42
C ARG A 608 -47.66 -0.42 19.29
N LEU A 609 -48.79 -0.52 18.60
CA LEU A 609 -49.73 0.59 18.46
C LEU A 609 -50.32 0.99 19.81
N SER A 610 -50.69 2.26 19.94
CA SER A 610 -50.80 2.99 21.22
C SER A 610 -51.90 2.55 22.18
N ARG A 611 -52.85 1.69 21.76
CA ARG A 611 -53.97 1.24 22.61
C ARG A 611 -54.42 -0.18 22.28
N ASP A 612 -55.09 -0.80 23.24
CA ASP A 612 -55.76 -2.09 23.05
C ASP A 612 -57.13 -1.90 22.40
N ILE A 613 -57.56 -2.92 21.65
CA ILE A 613 -58.85 -3.01 20.99
C ILE A 613 -59.68 -4.06 21.76
N HIS A 614 -60.85 -3.64 22.23
CA HIS A 614 -61.74 -4.49 23.01
C HIS A 614 -62.99 -4.88 22.22
N PRO A 615 -63.48 -6.12 22.40
CA PRO A 615 -64.74 -6.55 21.79
C PRO A 615 -65.92 -5.80 22.41
N ILE A 616 -67.00 -5.64 21.64
CA ILE A 616 -68.29 -5.18 22.20
C ILE A 616 -68.85 -6.31 23.06
N ARG A 617 -69.04 -6.03 24.35
CA ARG A 617 -69.74 -6.96 25.27
C ARG A 617 -71.18 -6.50 25.44
N MET A 618 -72.07 -7.02 24.59
CA MET A 618 -73.51 -6.86 24.79
C MET A 618 -73.90 -7.64 26.05
N ASN A 619 -74.47 -6.97 27.04
CA ASN A 619 -74.84 -7.56 28.32
C ASN A 619 -76.28 -8.10 28.29
N ASN A 620 -76.54 -8.95 27.30
CA ASN A 620 -77.85 -9.55 27.07
C ASN A 620 -78.06 -10.73 28.01
N SER A 621 -79.24 -10.83 28.59
CA SER A 621 -79.68 -12.01 29.35
C SER A 621 -81.14 -12.28 29.05
N ALA A 622 -81.66 -13.43 29.50
CA ALA A 622 -83.09 -13.75 29.36
C ALA A 622 -84.02 -12.67 29.98
N THR A 623 -83.48 -11.81 30.84
CA THR A 623 -84.20 -10.73 31.53
C THR A 623 -83.64 -9.33 31.23
N ASN A 624 -82.70 -9.19 30.29
CA ASN A 624 -82.14 -7.92 29.83
C ASN A 624 -82.02 -7.92 28.30
N LEU A 625 -83.06 -7.43 27.63
CA LEU A 625 -83.22 -7.49 26.19
C LEU A 625 -83.47 -6.09 25.63
N ALA A 626 -82.91 -5.80 24.47
CA ALA A 626 -83.12 -4.54 23.77
C ALA A 626 -82.82 -4.71 22.28
N ILE A 627 -83.44 -3.86 21.46
CA ILE A 627 -83.11 -3.73 20.03
C ILE A 627 -83.13 -2.24 19.67
N LEU A 628 -82.19 -1.85 18.80
CA LEU A 628 -82.14 -0.54 18.20
C LEU A 628 -82.73 -0.59 16.79
N ASP A 629 -84.02 -0.25 16.68
CA ASP A 629 -84.78 -0.28 15.42
C ASP A 629 -84.27 0.75 14.40
N LYS A 630 -83.77 1.89 14.87
CA LYS A 630 -83.20 2.96 14.03
C LYS A 630 -81.98 3.56 14.70
N PHE A 631 -80.87 3.57 13.98
CA PHE A 631 -79.64 4.28 14.34
C PHE A 631 -79.07 4.96 13.10
N LYS A 632 -79.53 6.20 12.83
CA LYS A 632 -79.18 6.88 11.59
C LYS A 632 -78.96 8.37 11.81
N GLN A 633 -77.82 8.88 11.34
CA GLN A 633 -77.57 10.32 11.26
C GLN A 633 -78.28 10.92 10.04
N SER A 634 -78.86 12.10 10.21
CA SER A 634 -79.33 12.97 9.13
C SER A 634 -78.96 14.41 9.48
N ASN A 635 -78.11 15.03 8.66
CA ASN A 635 -77.43 16.29 8.99
C ASN A 635 -76.74 16.20 10.36
N ASN A 636 -76.88 17.20 11.22
CA ASN A 636 -76.30 17.19 12.56
C ASN A 636 -77.19 16.49 13.61
N ILE A 637 -78.18 15.70 13.20
CA ILE A 637 -79.15 15.05 14.08
C ILE A 637 -79.00 13.53 13.98
N LEU A 638 -78.75 12.90 15.12
CA LEU A 638 -78.74 11.45 15.27
C LEU A 638 -80.12 10.97 15.72
N ASN A 639 -80.78 10.18 14.86
CA ASN A 639 -82.11 9.65 15.12
C ASN A 639 -82.02 8.23 15.70
N LEU A 640 -82.52 8.07 16.92
CA LEU A 640 -82.57 6.83 17.68
C LEU A 640 -84.01 6.38 17.89
N LYS A 641 -84.31 5.13 17.54
CA LYS A 641 -85.56 4.46 17.91
C LYS A 641 -85.23 3.03 18.30
N GLY A 642 -85.83 2.54 19.37
CA GLY A 642 -85.61 1.18 19.84
C GLY A 642 -86.45 0.87 21.05
N TRP A 643 -86.08 -0.19 21.75
CA TRP A 643 -86.65 -0.57 23.02
C TRP A 643 -85.59 -1.25 23.90
N HIS A 644 -85.73 -1.12 25.21
CA HIS A 644 -84.92 -1.82 26.21
C HIS A 644 -85.83 -2.25 27.36
N ALA A 645 -86.01 -3.56 27.52
CA ALA A 645 -86.85 -4.18 28.52
C ALA A 645 -86.01 -5.05 29.47
N THR A 646 -86.11 -4.78 30.77
CA THR A 646 -85.40 -5.59 31.78
C THR A 646 -86.09 -5.62 33.13
N ASN A 647 -86.06 -6.79 33.80
CA ASN A 647 -86.55 -6.93 35.18
C ASN A 647 -85.74 -6.08 36.16
N ALA A 648 -84.45 -5.84 35.88
CA ALA A 648 -83.57 -5.03 36.70
C ALA A 648 -83.91 -3.52 36.64
N ALA A 649 -84.80 -3.09 35.73
CA ALA A 649 -85.28 -1.71 35.70
C ALA A 649 -86.29 -1.41 36.82
N LYS A 650 -86.79 -2.41 37.55
CA LYS A 650 -87.70 -2.20 38.68
C LYS A 650 -87.05 -1.28 39.72
N GLY A 651 -87.74 -0.18 40.06
CA GLY A 651 -87.22 0.85 40.98
C GLY A 651 -86.24 1.85 40.37
N LYS A 652 -85.90 1.74 39.08
CA LYS A 652 -85.03 2.69 38.35
C LYS A 652 -85.86 3.67 37.54
N LYS A 653 -86.03 4.89 38.05
CA LYS A 653 -86.97 5.88 37.49
C LYS A 653 -86.47 6.60 36.23
N TYR A 654 -85.16 6.64 36.00
CA TYR A 654 -84.56 7.40 34.89
C TYR A 654 -84.05 6.47 33.79
N HIS A 655 -84.28 6.86 32.54
CA HIS A 655 -83.79 6.16 31.35
C HIS A 655 -82.94 7.11 30.51
N TYR A 656 -81.71 6.70 30.20
CA TYR A 656 -80.75 7.45 29.42
C TYR A 656 -80.34 6.69 28.15
N LEU A 657 -80.10 7.43 27.08
CA LEU A 657 -79.30 6.98 25.94
C LEU A 657 -77.94 7.67 26.02
N ILE A 658 -76.86 6.90 26.03
CA ILE A 658 -75.48 7.39 26.17
C ILE A 658 -74.74 7.09 24.87
N LEU A 659 -74.15 8.12 24.27
CA LEU A 659 -73.36 8.05 23.05
C LEU A 659 -71.89 7.86 23.40
N MET A 660 -71.29 6.80 22.89
CA MET A 660 -69.92 6.40 23.20
C MET A 660 -69.06 6.43 21.95
N ASP A 661 -67.85 6.97 22.03
CA ASP A 661 -66.86 6.89 20.96
C ASP A 661 -66.31 5.46 20.87
N ARG A 662 -66.44 4.85 19.70
CA ARG A 662 -65.99 3.48 19.41
C ARG A 662 -64.47 3.35 19.49
N ASN A 663 -63.74 4.42 19.17
CA ASN A 663 -62.28 4.44 19.21
C ASN A 663 -61.74 4.37 20.64
N THR A 664 -62.25 5.20 21.55
CA THR A 664 -61.70 5.38 22.90
C THR A 664 -62.54 4.71 23.99
N ASN A 665 -63.75 4.24 23.66
CA ASN A 665 -64.82 3.85 24.60
C ASN A 665 -65.16 4.96 25.62
N SER A 666 -64.93 6.23 25.27
CA SER A 666 -65.30 7.37 26.11
C SER A 666 -66.69 7.88 25.77
N GLU A 667 -67.44 8.32 26.77
CA GLU A 667 -68.72 8.99 26.56
C GLU A 667 -68.55 10.33 25.83
N THR A 668 -69.38 10.54 24.81
CA THR A 668 -69.46 11.79 24.02
C THR A 668 -70.68 12.63 24.38
N GLY A 669 -71.68 12.00 24.99
CA GLY A 669 -72.86 12.67 25.53
C GLY A 669 -73.90 11.67 26.00
N ARG A 670 -74.89 12.17 26.74
CA ARG A 670 -76.06 11.39 27.16
C ARG A 670 -77.32 12.23 27.12
N VAL A 671 -78.46 11.57 26.95
CA VAL A 671 -79.77 12.23 26.95
C VAL A 671 -80.77 11.39 27.73
N MET A 672 -81.55 12.04 28.59
CA MET A 672 -82.67 11.39 29.26
C MET A 672 -83.83 11.22 28.27
N VAL A 673 -84.47 10.05 28.28
CA VAL A 673 -85.60 9.72 27.41
C VAL A 673 -86.79 9.25 28.24
N SER A 674 -87.99 9.52 27.74
CA SER A 674 -89.23 8.94 28.28
C SER A 674 -89.55 7.66 27.53
N ASN A 675 -90.08 6.68 28.25
CA ASN A 675 -90.46 5.41 27.66
C ASN A 675 -91.75 5.56 26.83
N THR A 676 -91.81 4.85 25.71
CA THR A 676 -92.99 4.80 24.81
C THR A 676 -93.57 3.39 24.76
N ALA A 677 -94.86 3.29 24.44
CA ALA A 677 -95.55 2.02 24.32
C ALA A 677 -94.98 1.14 23.19
N ARG A 678 -94.86 -0.16 23.46
CA ARG A 678 -94.41 -1.25 22.57
C ARG A 678 -95.21 -2.52 22.86
N PRO A 679 -96.48 -2.58 22.41
CA PRO A 679 -97.33 -3.76 22.59
C PRO A 679 -96.74 -5.02 21.95
N ASP A 680 -95.99 -4.86 20.86
CA ASP A 680 -95.24 -5.92 20.19
C ASP A 680 -94.17 -6.54 21.10
N VAL A 681 -93.42 -5.73 21.85
CA VAL A 681 -92.42 -6.20 22.82
C VAL A 681 -93.10 -6.88 24.01
N LYS A 682 -94.24 -6.35 24.49
CA LYS A 682 -95.03 -7.00 25.55
C LYS A 682 -95.56 -8.36 25.13
N LYS A 683 -95.99 -8.50 23.87
CA LYS A 683 -96.46 -9.78 23.32
C LYS A 683 -95.33 -10.81 23.24
N ALA A 684 -94.16 -10.41 22.77
CA ALA A 684 -92.99 -11.30 22.66
C ALA A 684 -92.38 -11.65 24.02
N TYR A 685 -92.42 -10.73 24.98
CA TYR A 685 -91.74 -10.85 26.28
C TYR A 685 -92.68 -10.47 27.44
N SER A 686 -93.79 -11.20 27.58
CA SER A 686 -94.85 -10.91 28.54
C SER A 686 -94.38 -10.88 30.01
N ASN A 687 -93.35 -11.68 30.33
CA ASN A 687 -92.80 -11.85 31.68
C ASN A 687 -91.74 -10.80 32.06
N ILE A 688 -91.38 -9.88 31.16
CA ILE A 688 -90.40 -8.83 31.47
C ILE A 688 -91.10 -7.58 32.02
N TYR A 689 -90.56 -7.05 33.11
CA TYR A 689 -91.06 -5.86 33.80
C TYR A 689 -91.22 -4.68 32.82
N LYS A 690 -92.44 -4.13 32.77
CA LYS A 690 -92.83 -3.01 31.90
C LYS A 690 -92.41 -3.18 30.43
N ALA A 691 -92.40 -4.40 29.89
CA ALA A 691 -92.12 -4.66 28.48
C ALA A 691 -92.97 -3.81 27.52
N GLU A 692 -94.24 -3.55 27.89
CA GLU A 692 -95.14 -2.67 27.14
C GLU A 692 -94.67 -1.22 27.07
N ASN A 693 -93.93 -0.73 28.07
CA ASN A 693 -93.40 0.64 28.11
C ASN A 693 -91.87 0.62 28.10
N SER A 694 -91.30 -0.12 27.15
CA SER A 694 -89.85 -0.30 26.99
C SER A 694 -89.26 0.49 25.82
N GLY A 695 -90.11 1.07 24.97
CA GLY A 695 -89.69 1.79 23.77
C GLY A 695 -89.05 3.13 24.09
N PHE A 696 -88.26 3.64 23.15
CA PHE A 696 -87.75 5.00 23.15
C PHE A 696 -87.66 5.53 21.72
N VAL A 697 -87.87 6.83 21.57
CA VAL A 697 -87.61 7.59 20.34
C VAL A 697 -86.93 8.89 20.75
N LYS A 698 -85.76 9.17 20.18
CA LYS A 698 -85.04 10.42 20.45
C LYS A 698 -84.23 10.86 19.24
N SER A 699 -84.28 12.16 18.98
CA SER A 699 -83.37 12.85 18.08
C SER A 699 -82.36 13.62 18.93
N ILE A 700 -81.07 13.37 18.71
CA ILE A 700 -79.96 14.00 19.45
C ILE A 700 -79.19 14.89 18.48
N THR A 701 -79.13 16.19 18.77
CA THR A 701 -78.24 17.11 18.06
C THR A 701 -76.80 16.79 18.45
N LEU A 702 -75.96 16.41 17.48
CA LEU A 702 -74.56 16.10 17.71
C LEU A 702 -73.77 17.39 17.94
N ASN A 703 -72.87 17.36 18.92
CA ASN A 703 -71.96 18.47 19.20
C ASN A 703 -70.58 18.21 18.55
N ASN A 704 -69.67 19.17 18.68
CA ASN A 704 -68.30 19.04 18.16
C ASN A 704 -67.53 17.86 18.78
N VAL A 705 -67.89 17.42 19.99
CA VAL A 705 -67.23 16.28 20.67
C VAL A 705 -67.57 14.96 19.99
N SER A 706 -68.70 14.87 19.30
CA SER A 706 -69.11 13.68 18.54
C SER A 706 -68.60 13.68 17.11
N LYS A 707 -68.42 14.84 16.47
CA LYS A 707 -68.12 14.95 15.03
C LYS A 707 -66.87 14.16 14.60
N GLY A 708 -66.98 13.43 13.48
CA GLY A 708 -65.90 12.63 12.91
C GLY A 708 -65.63 11.32 13.65
N LYS A 709 -66.43 10.97 14.67
CA LYS A 709 -66.25 9.74 15.44
C LYS A 709 -67.24 8.67 15.02
N TYR A 710 -66.78 7.42 15.15
CA TYR A 710 -67.66 6.27 15.13
C TYR A 710 -68.33 6.15 16.49
N LEU A 711 -69.65 6.22 16.55
CA LEU A 711 -70.41 6.17 17.80
C LEU A 711 -71.20 4.87 17.94
N TYR A 712 -71.29 4.35 19.16
CA TYR A 712 -72.26 3.33 19.57
C TYR A 712 -73.11 3.86 20.74
N VAL A 713 -74.22 3.20 21.03
CA VAL A 713 -75.20 3.66 22.04
C VAL A 713 -75.32 2.67 23.18
N ILE A 714 -75.41 3.19 24.41
CA ILE A 714 -75.81 2.46 25.60
C ILE A 714 -77.20 2.95 26.02
N SER A 715 -78.15 2.06 26.22
CA SER A 715 -79.40 2.36 26.91
C SER A 715 -79.25 2.01 28.39
N ARG A 716 -79.52 2.98 29.28
CA ARG A 716 -79.28 2.86 30.71
C ARG A 716 -80.54 3.16 31.51
N TYR A 717 -80.99 2.21 32.34
CA TYR A 717 -81.94 2.49 33.42
C TYR A 717 -81.19 2.72 34.73
N THR A 718 -81.60 3.72 35.51
CA THR A 718 -80.90 4.11 36.75
C THR A 718 -81.85 4.72 37.78
N SER A 719 -81.53 4.55 39.06
CA SER A 719 -82.22 5.26 40.14
C SER A 719 -81.58 6.63 40.44
N ASP A 720 -80.39 6.91 39.92
CA ASP A 720 -79.69 8.18 40.09
C ASP A 720 -80.15 9.19 39.04
N ARG A 721 -80.56 10.38 39.48
CA ARG A 721 -81.01 11.44 38.57
C ARG A 721 -79.93 11.85 37.58
N LYS A 722 -78.64 11.77 37.93
CA LYS A 722 -77.52 12.07 37.01
C LYS A 722 -77.10 10.87 36.15
N GLY A 723 -77.62 9.68 36.44
CA GLY A 723 -77.37 8.43 35.71
C GLY A 723 -75.99 7.80 35.88
N ASN A 724 -75.31 8.11 36.98
CA ASN A 724 -73.95 7.64 37.25
C ASN A 724 -73.88 6.46 38.24
N ARG A 725 -74.96 6.13 38.94
CA ARG A 725 -74.99 5.08 39.97
C ARG A 725 -76.19 4.14 39.82
N ASN A 726 -76.12 2.97 40.44
CA ASN A 726 -77.19 1.97 40.53
C ASN A 726 -77.96 1.79 39.22
N TYR A 727 -77.24 1.43 38.16
CA TYR A 727 -77.78 1.36 36.81
C TYR A 727 -77.74 -0.05 36.23
N ILE A 728 -78.58 -0.30 35.23
CA ILE A 728 -78.50 -1.44 34.34
C ILE A 728 -78.40 -0.91 32.91
N ASP A 729 -77.41 -1.41 32.19
CA ASP A 729 -77.12 -0.99 30.83
C ASP A 729 -77.62 -2.04 29.84
N TYR A 730 -77.78 -1.60 28.60
CA TYR A 730 -77.76 -2.43 27.42
C TYR A 730 -76.87 -1.75 26.38
N ILE A 731 -75.84 -2.44 25.91
CA ILE A 731 -74.93 -1.92 24.88
C ILE A 731 -75.42 -2.38 23.50
N PHE A 732 -75.75 -1.44 22.63
CA PHE A 732 -76.11 -1.73 21.24
C PHE A 732 -74.83 -1.94 20.40
N GLY A 733 -74.77 -3.04 19.65
CA GLY A 733 -73.61 -3.38 18.82
C GLY A 733 -73.51 -2.58 17.51
N GLN A 734 -74.57 -1.86 17.12
CA GLN A 734 -74.56 -1.03 15.93
C GLN A 734 -73.65 0.19 16.12
N THR A 735 -72.96 0.60 15.05
CA THR A 735 -72.05 1.76 15.04
C THR A 735 -72.41 2.70 13.89
N VAL A 736 -72.28 4.01 14.08
CA VAL A 736 -72.47 5.02 13.02
C VAL A 736 -71.28 5.98 12.98
N LEU A 737 -70.72 6.23 11.78
CA LEU A 737 -69.77 7.33 11.60
C LEU A 737 -70.54 8.64 11.59
N THR A 738 -70.23 9.52 12.53
CA THR A 738 -70.81 10.85 12.56
C THR A 738 -70.04 11.80 11.65
N LYS A 739 -70.71 12.33 10.61
CA LYS A 739 -70.14 13.27 9.65
C LYS A 739 -70.32 14.72 10.09
#